data_AF-A0A966URT7-F1
#
_entry.id   AF-A0A966URT7-F1
#
_cell.length_a   1.000
_cell.length_b   1.000
_cell.length_c   1.000
_cell.angle_alpha   90.00
_cell.angle_beta   90.00
_cell.angle_gamma   90.00
#
_symmetry.space_group_name_H-M   'P 1'
#
loop_
_entity.id
_entity.type
_entity.pdbx_description
1 polymer ?
#
loop_
_entity_poly.entity_id
_entity_poly.type
_entity_poly.pdbx_seq_one_letter_code
_entity_poly.pdbx_strand_id
1 'polypeptide(L)'
;MITVSNAVKDVFKKEYSIVVSTGGTIEYNLNNMVDKITAKSSGTDHALSNAFKNLFPIDSIYSSYRPLKPGIKYYIYTSETSPGVQTDTPPNSFEAPRSIGMPTKPRLYYPGPDTTYKYWLGPKNQNIDISLEYFDNETVPGAKLVPCNKIIARFETSHDTPTSWTIKAVKSDNTEVTLATGSSINSNGEAIVYYNGTSWSTTEPTTYSTTQSFKKISLSAINSNTGKFLAVLELSPRWVIDISEDIQDFEIAKETTINDDSILPVGTLSSNLLSLNIAKFDESNNIVQEYNRDSAIDPTVMYLDKNAIVSPYIVVNDGSSDVKIQQGKYYMVEWSMSEFGSASIRALDSSKILQDTVAPLILVQDMPVTAIIRRVLDSIGYSNYNINIANDDKSIPVVRYFWTKDGQTVWECLQDLCRDMQINMFVDNNDIMQIYSRDAIYDSERTQDWIFTNEEISSGGSVSYIPNIISLNKKERVAGNSVKVLWSAPGVSGYVANNAAPVWISSEDGLAAGNLATNLNSTETGYININLQSVDQLIDSNLVIPDFSGFLLIDTEVIEYEGLEFEYYKSSDNAKQTVLITNPSDFWKHYSLAKTDAQNINTFKASGRYKIKKRAALGTSAKAHNGSGNAVVSLYGPIDLTAPGDAPFKGDLNQIYSSAKNVWDAKSPKIGKSFYPVTNFDKSKSHYTSGVVAFDSITTSSKPGFYSMGTRMFFDNQFDTGLKDSYSTDQIGGFTIFAGDNGKKGYHVVVSTTAGSRSSKDIKILKTTSSGLTTVIKDSQTNAVSTFAGVYAAQSYNVDVLVKSTYNTGGTLTKNTITIFINGFRIDAEDLASPLAPSNKVGLLCGQGIVYYDYVYGLNIPEKSNLTDIDYTSLNSKGSYKYNGVYSDDTISMLFGDLIYSAGETRDSRNGSLKEFGSVVRQIKRIKIRYDSANPAIPLYLSSGVNKNVNIMSSKLQPFTAEMLVMNNTSGFVNLADGQYNTFQVVGTPVVDGGVVEYSTDSPDSRAKKYPVQFDSTWIQSAIDAKSIADWITSTQLNKGQSVEMEVFGNPLITPGDIIGINYPLQDLSVSNKKYIVTSVRLGFSQGVNTSIVCRAI
;
A
#
# COMPACT_ATOMS: atom_id res chain seq x y z
N MET A 1 -23.87 -32.21 5.81
CA MET A 1 -25.20 -32.79 5.53
C MET A 1 -25.90 -32.22 4.31
N ILE A 2 -26.12 -33.10 3.33
CA ILE A 2 -27.04 -32.88 2.21
C ILE A 2 -28.48 -32.99 2.75
N THR A 3 -29.30 -31.95 2.53
CA THR A 3 -30.69 -31.93 3.00
C THR A 3 -31.61 -32.43 1.89
N VAL A 4 -32.28 -33.55 2.13
CA VAL A 4 -33.30 -34.14 1.24
C VAL A 4 -34.55 -34.52 2.03
N SER A 5 -35.65 -34.76 1.31
CA SER A 5 -36.92 -35.21 1.91
C SER A 5 -36.76 -36.57 2.59
N ASN A 6 -37.63 -36.86 3.55
CA ASN A 6 -37.65 -38.19 4.20
C ASN A 6 -37.96 -39.32 3.20
N ALA A 7 -38.70 -39.04 2.13
CA ALA A 7 -38.96 -40.02 1.07
C ALA A 7 -37.66 -40.46 0.38
N VAL A 8 -36.81 -39.51 -0.03
CA VAL A 8 -35.49 -39.84 -0.62
C VAL A 8 -34.60 -40.57 0.39
N LYS A 9 -34.62 -40.17 1.67
CA LYS A 9 -33.88 -40.89 2.71
C LYS A 9 -34.36 -42.32 2.86
N ASP A 10 -35.68 -42.54 2.81
CA ASP A 10 -36.27 -43.87 2.96
C ASP A 10 -35.89 -44.81 1.82
N VAL A 11 -35.74 -44.29 0.58
CA VAL A 11 -35.23 -45.08 -0.55
C VAL A 11 -33.86 -45.71 -0.23
N PHE A 12 -32.92 -44.94 0.35
CA PHE A 12 -31.61 -45.46 0.75
C PHE A 12 -31.61 -46.28 2.05
N LYS A 13 -32.69 -46.25 2.83
CA LYS A 13 -32.78 -46.96 4.11
C LYS A 13 -33.55 -48.27 4.02
N LYS A 14 -34.52 -48.38 3.11
CA LYS A 14 -35.56 -49.42 3.14
C LYS A 14 -35.65 -50.23 1.85
N GLU A 15 -35.14 -49.74 0.73
CA GLU A 15 -35.28 -50.40 -0.58
C GLU A 15 -34.07 -51.25 -0.95
N TYR A 16 -34.32 -52.44 -1.52
CA TYR A 16 -33.26 -53.37 -1.98
C TYR A 16 -32.70 -53.03 -3.37
N SER A 17 -33.37 -52.16 -4.12
CA SER A 17 -32.96 -51.71 -5.45
C SER A 17 -33.34 -50.26 -5.67
N ILE A 18 -32.42 -49.46 -6.22
CA ILE A 18 -32.65 -48.04 -6.51
C ILE A 18 -32.28 -47.77 -7.97
N VAL A 19 -33.12 -47.00 -8.66
CA VAL A 19 -32.81 -46.46 -9.98
C VAL A 19 -32.14 -45.10 -9.81
N VAL A 20 -30.91 -44.98 -10.31
CA VAL A 20 -30.11 -43.76 -10.26
C VAL A 20 -29.55 -43.44 -11.63
N SER A 21 -29.39 -42.15 -11.93
CA SER A 21 -28.64 -41.66 -13.08
C SER A 21 -27.74 -40.50 -12.67
N THR A 22 -26.87 -40.05 -13.57
CA THR A 22 -26.00 -38.89 -13.33
C THR A 22 -26.35 -37.75 -14.28
N GLY A 23 -25.99 -36.53 -13.88
CA GLY A 23 -25.83 -35.43 -14.79
C GLY A 23 -24.83 -34.41 -14.26
N GLY A 24 -24.59 -33.37 -15.03
CA GLY A 24 -23.70 -32.29 -14.62
C GLY A 24 -23.80 -31.09 -15.54
N THR A 25 -23.29 -29.97 -15.05
CA THR A 25 -23.13 -28.75 -15.87
C THR A 25 -21.72 -28.23 -15.78
N ILE A 26 -21.27 -27.56 -16.86
CA ILE A 26 -20.07 -26.73 -16.86
C ILE A 26 -20.51 -25.27 -16.96
N GLU A 27 -20.09 -24.42 -16.03
CA GLU A 27 -20.29 -22.98 -16.07
C GLU A 27 -18.96 -22.23 -16.30
N TYR A 28 -18.91 -21.44 -17.36
CA TYR A 28 -17.81 -20.53 -17.66
C TYR A 28 -18.10 -19.12 -17.17
N ASN A 29 -17.13 -18.51 -16.49
CA ASN A 29 -17.12 -17.06 -16.27
C ASN A 29 -16.50 -16.38 -17.48
N LEU A 30 -17.31 -15.78 -18.36
CA LEU A 30 -16.79 -15.20 -19.60
C LEU A 30 -15.86 -14.01 -19.36
N ASN A 31 -15.95 -13.35 -18.19
CA ASN A 31 -14.96 -12.33 -17.81
C ASN A 31 -13.52 -12.89 -17.69
N ASN A 32 -13.36 -14.19 -17.40
CA ASN A 32 -12.05 -14.85 -17.32
C ASN A 32 -11.57 -15.39 -18.68
N MET A 33 -12.44 -15.43 -19.69
CA MET A 33 -12.18 -15.94 -21.04
C MET A 33 -11.91 -14.82 -22.05
N VAL A 34 -11.87 -13.56 -21.61
CA VAL A 34 -11.63 -12.38 -22.44
C VAL A 34 -10.35 -11.70 -21.97
N ASP A 35 -9.53 -11.25 -22.91
CA ASP A 35 -8.24 -10.61 -22.62
C ASP A 35 -8.44 -9.18 -22.09
N LYS A 36 -9.24 -8.37 -22.79
CA LYS A 36 -9.50 -6.97 -22.43
C LYS A 36 -10.97 -6.68 -22.20
N ILE A 37 -11.26 -6.16 -21.00
CA ILE A 37 -12.58 -5.67 -20.60
C ILE A 37 -12.43 -4.20 -20.22
N THR A 38 -13.35 -3.35 -20.68
CA THR A 38 -13.44 -1.96 -20.23
C THR A 38 -14.69 -1.77 -19.39
N ALA A 39 -14.52 -1.43 -18.13
CA ALA A 39 -15.63 -1.03 -17.26
C ALA A 39 -15.85 0.49 -17.28
N LYS A 40 -17.12 0.90 -17.29
CA LYS A 40 -17.54 2.31 -17.23
C LYS A 40 -18.66 2.48 -16.23
N SER A 41 -18.66 3.60 -15.51
CA SER A 41 -19.74 4.09 -14.65
C SER A 41 -20.19 5.48 -15.11
N SER A 42 -21.49 5.78 -15.01
CA SER A 42 -22.06 7.07 -15.42
C SER A 42 -22.63 7.92 -14.27
N GLY A 43 -22.04 7.84 -13.07
CA GLY A 43 -22.47 8.60 -11.90
C GLY A 43 -21.65 9.88 -11.61
N THR A 44 -21.95 10.56 -10.51
CA THR A 44 -21.08 11.61 -9.94
C THR A 44 -19.85 11.05 -9.24
N ASP A 45 -19.58 9.74 -9.33
CA ASP A 45 -18.34 9.12 -8.87
C ASP A 45 -17.10 9.74 -9.53
N HIS A 46 -17.27 10.37 -10.69
CA HIS A 46 -16.24 11.22 -11.32
C HIS A 46 -15.79 12.41 -10.47
N ALA A 47 -16.63 12.90 -9.55
CA ALA A 47 -16.32 13.98 -8.61
C ALA A 47 -15.63 13.51 -7.32
N LEU A 48 -15.54 12.19 -7.10
CA LEU A 48 -14.82 11.62 -5.95
C LEU A 48 -13.30 11.74 -6.15
N SER A 49 -12.58 11.85 -5.03
CA SER A 49 -11.12 12.00 -5.07
C SER A 49 -10.46 10.80 -5.76
N ASN A 50 -9.31 11.03 -6.41
CA ASN A 50 -8.54 9.93 -7.01
C ASN A 50 -8.15 8.86 -5.99
N ALA A 51 -7.98 9.24 -4.71
CA ALA A 51 -7.72 8.30 -3.63
C ALA A 51 -8.91 7.34 -3.41
N PHE A 52 -10.15 7.83 -3.47
CA PHE A 52 -11.35 6.99 -3.36
C PHE A 52 -11.45 6.03 -4.54
N LYS A 53 -11.21 6.50 -5.76
CA LYS A 53 -11.24 5.68 -6.99
C LYS A 53 -10.17 4.59 -6.98
N ASN A 54 -8.98 4.89 -6.46
CA ASN A 54 -7.91 3.89 -6.30
C ASN A 54 -8.24 2.84 -5.24
N LEU A 55 -9.02 3.20 -4.21
CA LEU A 55 -9.43 2.28 -3.15
C LEU A 55 -10.54 1.33 -3.61
N PHE A 56 -11.44 1.82 -4.46
CA PHE A 56 -12.59 1.10 -5.02
C PHE A 56 -12.59 1.16 -6.54
N PRO A 57 -11.60 0.54 -7.21
CA PRO A 57 -11.46 0.59 -8.65
C PRO A 57 -12.65 -0.10 -9.32
N ILE A 58 -13.21 0.50 -10.38
CA ILE A 58 -14.34 -0.09 -11.10
C ILE A 58 -14.01 -1.47 -11.69
N ASP A 59 -12.74 -1.70 -12.02
CA ASP A 59 -12.27 -2.96 -12.60
C ASP A 59 -12.36 -4.15 -11.63
N SER A 60 -12.59 -3.89 -10.33
CA SER A 60 -12.79 -4.96 -9.35
C SER A 60 -13.99 -5.85 -9.69
N ILE A 61 -15.03 -5.30 -10.35
CA ILE A 61 -16.31 -5.99 -10.60
C ILE A 61 -16.21 -7.15 -11.60
N TYR A 62 -15.10 -7.25 -12.35
CA TYR A 62 -14.85 -8.36 -13.26
C TYR A 62 -13.58 -9.14 -12.91
N SER A 63 -12.81 -8.71 -11.90
CA SER A 63 -11.58 -9.36 -11.43
C SER A 63 -11.83 -10.79 -10.93
N SER A 64 -10.96 -11.75 -11.25
CA SER A 64 -11.24 -13.18 -11.04
C SER A 64 -11.51 -13.59 -9.58
N TYR A 65 -10.85 -12.97 -8.60
CA TYR A 65 -11.02 -13.29 -7.17
C TYR A 65 -11.69 -12.14 -6.42
N ARG A 66 -12.93 -12.35 -5.99
CA ARG A 66 -13.81 -11.37 -5.35
C ARG A 66 -14.78 -12.06 -4.36
N PRO A 67 -15.39 -11.31 -3.42
CA PRO A 67 -16.42 -11.86 -2.54
C PRO A 67 -17.57 -12.49 -3.33
N LEU A 68 -17.90 -13.74 -2.99
CA LEU A 68 -19.04 -14.47 -3.58
C LEU A 68 -20.36 -14.17 -2.84
N LYS A 69 -20.25 -13.72 -1.58
CA LYS A 69 -21.36 -13.31 -0.72
C LYS A 69 -21.06 -11.95 -0.08
N PRO A 70 -22.10 -11.14 0.19
CA PRO A 70 -21.99 -9.92 0.99
C PRO A 70 -21.68 -10.24 2.46
N GLY A 71 -21.30 -9.21 3.20
CA GLY A 71 -21.05 -9.29 4.63
C GLY A 71 -19.67 -8.80 5.04
N ILE A 72 -18.87 -8.25 4.11
CA ILE A 72 -17.55 -7.69 4.42
C ILE A 72 -17.53 -6.23 3.94
N LYS A 73 -17.65 -5.32 4.89
CA LYS A 73 -17.84 -3.90 4.68
C LYS A 73 -16.54 -3.11 4.89
N TYR A 74 -16.29 -2.13 4.03
CA TYR A 74 -15.24 -1.14 4.27
C TYR A 74 -15.73 -0.03 5.23
N TYR A 75 -14.87 0.44 6.14
CA TYR A 75 -15.21 1.56 7.01
C TYR A 75 -15.13 2.90 6.27
N ILE A 76 -16.27 3.51 5.95
CA ILE A 76 -16.33 4.80 5.24
C ILE A 76 -16.86 5.87 6.18
N TYR A 77 -15.97 6.75 6.62
CA TYR A 77 -16.38 7.91 7.40
C TYR A 77 -17.06 8.94 6.49
N THR A 78 -18.36 9.16 6.67
CA THR A 78 -19.11 10.23 6.00
C THR A 78 -19.53 11.28 7.02
N SER A 79 -18.91 12.46 7.03
CA SER A 79 -19.43 13.60 7.80
C SER A 79 -20.44 14.37 6.94
N GLU A 80 -21.69 14.44 7.39
CA GLU A 80 -22.68 15.32 6.74
C GLU A 80 -22.87 16.64 7.50
N THR A 81 -22.45 16.71 8.77
CA THR A 81 -22.31 17.93 9.57
C THR A 81 -21.32 17.65 10.71
N SER A 82 -20.49 18.61 11.10
CA SER A 82 -19.69 18.50 12.34
C SER A 82 -20.61 18.38 13.57
N PRO A 83 -20.28 17.54 14.58
CA PRO A 83 -20.03 16.11 14.52
C PRO A 83 -21.38 15.34 14.56
N GLY A 84 -21.90 14.93 13.40
CA GLY A 84 -23.28 14.45 13.24
C GLY A 84 -23.41 13.23 12.33
N VAL A 85 -23.97 12.16 12.91
CA VAL A 85 -24.55 10.93 12.32
C VAL A 85 -23.86 10.34 11.08
N GLN A 86 -23.10 9.25 11.29
CA GLN A 86 -22.61 8.40 10.19
C GLN A 86 -23.75 7.56 9.62
N THR A 87 -24.14 7.79 8.37
CA THR A 87 -25.27 7.10 7.73
C THR A 87 -24.87 5.74 7.15
N ASP A 88 -23.67 5.63 6.57
CA ASP A 88 -23.20 4.37 6.00
C ASP A 88 -22.68 3.42 7.09
N THR A 89 -21.71 3.85 7.91
CA THR A 89 -21.16 3.06 9.03
C THR A 89 -21.50 3.65 10.40
N PRO A 90 -22.79 3.66 10.82
CA PRO A 90 -23.15 4.14 12.16
C PRO A 90 -22.45 3.31 13.26
N PRO A 91 -22.33 3.86 14.48
CA PRO A 91 -21.86 3.10 15.64
C PRO A 91 -22.61 1.76 15.77
N ASN A 92 -21.89 0.68 16.09
CA ASN A 92 -22.42 -0.68 16.22
C ASN A 92 -22.98 -1.34 14.93
N SER A 93 -22.66 -0.80 13.74
CA SER A 93 -23.09 -1.35 12.43
C SER A 93 -22.25 -2.53 11.90
N PHE A 94 -21.18 -2.88 12.59
CA PHE A 94 -20.29 -4.00 12.24
C PHE A 94 -19.94 -4.81 13.49
N GLU A 95 -19.45 -6.04 13.27
CA GLU A 95 -19.08 -6.96 14.33
C GLU A 95 -17.72 -6.62 14.95
N ALA A 96 -17.54 -6.96 16.23
CA ALA A 96 -16.25 -6.83 16.90
C ALA A 96 -15.18 -7.69 16.16
N PRO A 97 -14.00 -7.13 15.81
CA PRO A 97 -12.97 -7.87 15.07
C PRO A 97 -12.45 -9.10 15.79
N ARG A 98 -12.56 -9.16 17.13
CA ARG A 98 -12.12 -10.27 17.98
C ARG A 98 -13.23 -11.29 18.27
N SER A 99 -14.39 -11.22 17.62
CA SER A 99 -15.47 -12.20 17.81
C SER A 99 -15.01 -13.60 17.42
N ILE A 100 -15.39 -14.59 18.22
CA ILE A 100 -14.92 -15.98 18.09
C ILE A 100 -15.72 -16.78 17.07
N GLY A 101 -17.05 -16.64 17.07
CA GLY A 101 -17.93 -17.33 16.12
C GLY A 101 -18.14 -16.56 14.81
N MET A 102 -19.09 -17.04 13.99
CA MET A 102 -19.55 -16.26 12.85
C MET A 102 -20.27 -14.99 13.29
N PRO A 103 -19.87 -13.82 12.75
CA PRO A 103 -20.54 -12.54 12.97
C PRO A 103 -22.02 -12.56 12.59
N THR A 104 -22.84 -11.88 13.41
CA THR A 104 -24.25 -11.61 13.08
C THR A 104 -24.41 -10.27 12.35
N LYS A 105 -23.39 -9.41 12.45
CA LYS A 105 -23.26 -8.14 11.77
C LYS A 105 -22.21 -8.20 10.67
N PRO A 106 -22.19 -7.24 9.73
CA PRO A 106 -21.13 -7.12 8.75
C PRO A 106 -19.73 -7.12 9.39
N ARG A 107 -18.79 -7.79 8.72
CA ARG A 107 -17.37 -7.82 9.08
C ARG A 107 -16.70 -6.56 8.56
N LEU A 108 -15.75 -6.03 9.31
CA LEU A 108 -14.98 -4.88 8.84
C LEU A 108 -13.76 -5.34 8.05
N TYR A 109 -13.67 -4.89 6.80
CA TYR A 109 -12.45 -5.02 6.02
C TYR A 109 -11.44 -3.98 6.45
N TYR A 110 -10.24 -4.41 6.81
CA TYR A 110 -9.10 -3.52 6.97
C TYR A 110 -8.15 -3.75 5.80
N PRO A 111 -8.07 -2.82 4.83
CA PRO A 111 -7.09 -2.92 3.76
C PRO A 111 -5.69 -2.82 4.35
N GLY A 112 -4.75 -3.57 3.79
CA GLY A 112 -3.39 -3.08 3.70
C GLY A 112 -3.36 -1.82 2.81
N PRO A 113 -2.55 -0.82 3.14
CA PRO A 113 -2.06 0.22 2.25
C PRO A 113 -1.94 -0.05 0.74
N ASP A 114 -1.48 -1.24 0.35
CA ASP A 114 -1.30 -1.65 -1.05
C ASP A 114 -2.40 -2.59 -1.55
N THR A 115 -3.34 -2.98 -0.68
CA THR A 115 -4.47 -3.85 -1.07
C THR A 115 -5.66 -2.98 -1.43
N THR A 116 -5.99 -2.95 -2.71
CA THR A 116 -7.27 -2.44 -3.20
C THR A 116 -8.38 -3.38 -2.77
N TYR A 117 -9.51 -2.84 -2.31
CA TYR A 117 -10.60 -3.71 -1.91
C TYR A 117 -11.36 -4.25 -3.14
N LYS A 118 -12.02 -5.40 -3.00
CA LYS A 118 -12.49 -6.23 -4.11
C LYS A 118 -13.91 -5.90 -4.58
N TYR A 119 -14.36 -4.66 -4.41
CA TYR A 119 -15.61 -4.16 -4.96
C TYR A 119 -15.57 -2.67 -5.30
N TRP A 120 -16.50 -2.27 -6.16
CA TRP A 120 -16.70 -0.88 -6.56
C TRP A 120 -17.81 -0.25 -5.74
N LEU A 121 -17.64 1.02 -5.37
CA LEU A 121 -18.66 1.84 -4.69
C LEU A 121 -19.15 2.94 -5.62
N GLY A 122 -20.47 2.99 -5.81
CA GLY A 122 -21.13 4.09 -6.50
C GLY A 122 -21.15 5.37 -5.66
N PRO A 123 -21.61 6.50 -6.23
CA PRO A 123 -21.77 7.74 -5.49
C PRO A 123 -22.78 7.59 -4.34
N LYS A 124 -22.54 8.33 -3.24
CA LYS A 124 -23.41 8.31 -2.06
C LYS A 124 -24.83 8.74 -2.42
N ASN A 125 -25.84 8.00 -1.94
CA ASN A 125 -27.25 8.36 -2.06
C ASN A 125 -27.71 8.60 -3.52
N GLN A 126 -27.12 7.86 -4.46
CA GLN A 126 -27.42 7.97 -5.89
C GLN A 126 -27.55 6.58 -6.52
N ASN A 127 -28.37 6.50 -7.55
CA ASN A 127 -28.47 5.33 -8.41
C ASN A 127 -27.13 5.07 -9.11
N ILE A 128 -26.91 3.82 -9.50
CA ILE A 128 -25.71 3.43 -10.22
C ILE A 128 -26.08 2.93 -11.61
N ASP A 129 -25.19 3.20 -12.54
CA ASP A 129 -25.22 2.73 -13.92
C ASP A 129 -23.80 2.35 -14.30
N ILE A 130 -23.58 1.05 -14.52
CA ILE A 130 -22.28 0.49 -14.87
C ILE A 130 -22.37 -0.36 -16.13
N SER A 131 -21.26 -0.50 -16.85
CA SER A 131 -21.21 -1.37 -18.03
C SER A 131 -19.83 -1.97 -18.26
N LEU A 132 -19.81 -3.17 -18.84
CA LEU A 132 -18.64 -3.92 -19.28
C LEU A 132 -18.68 -4.08 -20.80
N GLU A 133 -17.64 -3.63 -21.48
CA GLU A 133 -17.41 -3.82 -22.92
C GLU A 133 -16.25 -4.81 -23.13
N TYR A 134 -16.44 -5.76 -24.05
CA TYR A 134 -15.51 -6.89 -24.28
C TYR A 134 -14.74 -6.72 -25.59
N PHE A 135 -13.44 -6.95 -25.54
CA PHE A 135 -12.52 -6.79 -26.69
C PHE A 135 -11.68 -8.04 -26.90
N ASP A 136 -11.21 -8.23 -28.13
CA ASP A 136 -10.40 -9.38 -28.55
C ASP A 136 -8.95 -9.35 -28.06
N ASN A 137 -8.29 -8.19 -28.14
CA ASN A 137 -6.87 -8.00 -27.85
C ASN A 137 -6.54 -6.54 -27.46
N GLU A 138 -5.50 -6.34 -26.64
CA GLU A 138 -5.04 -5.00 -26.21
C GLU A 138 -4.53 -4.08 -27.34
N THR A 139 -3.94 -4.64 -28.39
CA THR A 139 -3.16 -4.01 -29.47
C THR A 139 -4.01 -3.62 -30.68
N VAL A 140 -5.08 -4.39 -30.99
CA VAL A 140 -6.02 -4.12 -32.09
C VAL A 140 -7.45 -4.38 -31.60
N PRO A 141 -8.08 -3.45 -30.84
CA PRO A 141 -9.32 -3.75 -30.14
C PRO A 141 -10.53 -3.81 -31.08
N GLY A 142 -10.87 -5.02 -31.54
CA GLY A 142 -12.16 -5.39 -32.09
C GLY A 142 -13.14 -5.78 -30.98
N ALA A 143 -14.44 -5.60 -31.20
CA ALA A 143 -15.45 -6.03 -30.23
C ALA A 143 -15.50 -7.57 -30.18
N LYS A 144 -15.31 -8.14 -29.00
CA LYS A 144 -15.43 -9.59 -28.77
C LYS A 144 -16.84 -9.93 -28.32
N LEU A 145 -17.45 -10.90 -28.98
CA LEU A 145 -18.77 -11.40 -28.62
C LEU A 145 -18.64 -12.48 -27.55
N VAL A 146 -19.32 -12.29 -26.42
CA VAL A 146 -19.40 -13.26 -25.32
C VAL A 146 -20.74 -14.00 -25.40
N PRO A 147 -20.75 -15.32 -25.72
CA PRO A 147 -21.98 -16.11 -25.76
C PRO A 147 -22.39 -16.49 -24.33
N CYS A 148 -23.52 -15.97 -23.86
CA CYS A 148 -24.00 -16.25 -22.51
C CYS A 148 -25.48 -16.68 -22.49
N ASN A 149 -25.83 -17.41 -21.45
CA ASN A 149 -27.21 -17.80 -21.12
C ASN A 149 -27.54 -17.57 -19.64
N LYS A 150 -26.61 -16.98 -18.90
CA LYS A 150 -26.78 -16.56 -17.52
C LYS A 150 -26.01 -15.27 -17.29
N ILE A 151 -26.52 -14.36 -16.49
CA ILE A 151 -25.83 -13.14 -16.07
C ILE A 151 -26.03 -12.98 -14.57
N ILE A 152 -24.94 -12.68 -13.87
CA ILE A 152 -24.92 -12.46 -12.43
C ILE A 152 -24.46 -11.04 -12.15
N ALA A 153 -25.25 -10.28 -11.41
CA ALA A 153 -24.81 -9.07 -10.72
C ALA A 153 -24.84 -9.31 -9.21
N ARG A 154 -23.74 -9.02 -8.51
CA ARG A 154 -23.63 -9.20 -7.05
C ARG A 154 -23.37 -7.88 -6.35
N PHE A 155 -23.99 -7.70 -5.19
CA PHE A 155 -23.93 -6.48 -4.40
C PHE A 155 -23.39 -6.76 -2.99
N GLU A 156 -22.64 -5.80 -2.44
CA GLU A 156 -22.29 -5.81 -1.00
C GLU A 156 -23.39 -5.09 -0.21
N THR A 157 -24.30 -5.87 0.35
CA THR A 157 -25.52 -5.39 0.99
C THR A 157 -25.30 -4.78 2.37
N SER A 158 -24.08 -4.89 2.94
CA SER A 158 -23.72 -4.27 4.22
C SER A 158 -23.60 -2.74 4.15
N HIS A 159 -23.41 -2.17 2.94
CA HIS A 159 -23.54 -0.74 2.70
C HIS A 159 -25.01 -0.39 2.52
N ASP A 160 -25.54 -0.68 1.34
CA ASP A 160 -26.94 -0.50 0.98
C ASP A 160 -27.43 -1.67 0.12
N THR A 161 -28.75 -1.87 0.09
CA THR A 161 -29.39 -2.87 -0.75
C THR A 161 -30.18 -2.15 -1.85
N PRO A 162 -29.95 -2.45 -3.14
CA PRO A 162 -30.70 -1.82 -4.22
C PRO A 162 -32.19 -2.15 -4.12
N THR A 163 -33.04 -1.12 -4.28
CA THR A 163 -34.50 -1.26 -4.25
C THR A 163 -35.06 -1.81 -5.56
N SER A 164 -34.32 -1.66 -6.65
CA SER A 164 -34.57 -2.35 -7.91
C SER A 164 -33.30 -2.35 -8.76
N TRP A 165 -33.27 -3.21 -9.76
CA TRP A 165 -32.16 -3.35 -10.70
C TRP A 165 -32.67 -3.69 -12.09
N THR A 166 -31.90 -3.33 -13.11
CA THR A 166 -32.15 -3.65 -14.51
C THR A 166 -30.84 -4.06 -15.17
N ILE A 167 -30.83 -5.21 -15.85
CA ILE A 167 -29.69 -5.69 -16.62
C ILE A 167 -30.03 -5.57 -18.10
N LYS A 168 -29.11 -4.96 -18.85
CA LYS A 168 -29.19 -4.77 -20.30
C LYS A 168 -27.97 -5.33 -20.99
N ALA A 169 -28.08 -5.57 -22.29
CA ALA A 169 -26.96 -5.98 -23.13
C ALA A 169 -27.04 -5.38 -24.53
N VAL A 170 -25.89 -5.25 -25.20
CA VAL A 170 -25.80 -4.78 -26.58
C VAL A 170 -25.32 -5.91 -27.48
N LYS A 171 -26.10 -6.17 -28.53
CA LYS A 171 -25.82 -7.18 -29.55
C LYS A 171 -24.74 -6.72 -30.53
N SER A 172 -24.30 -7.62 -31.42
CA SER A 172 -23.29 -7.34 -32.45
C SER A 172 -23.68 -6.14 -33.33
N ASP A 173 -24.96 -6.05 -33.69
CA ASP A 173 -25.59 -5.00 -34.53
C ASP A 173 -25.78 -3.63 -33.84
N ASN A 174 -25.32 -3.47 -32.58
CA ASN A 174 -25.53 -2.30 -31.71
C ASN A 174 -26.95 -2.16 -31.13
N THR A 175 -27.83 -3.15 -31.29
CA THR A 175 -29.13 -3.12 -30.65
C THR A 175 -28.98 -3.35 -29.14
N GLU A 176 -29.46 -2.41 -28.32
CA GLU A 176 -29.59 -2.57 -26.87
C GLU A 176 -30.88 -3.33 -26.53
N VAL A 177 -30.77 -4.35 -25.69
CA VAL A 177 -31.90 -5.15 -25.19
C VAL A 177 -31.91 -5.16 -23.67
N THR A 178 -33.09 -5.00 -23.08
CA THR A 178 -33.30 -5.26 -21.65
C THR A 178 -33.48 -6.75 -21.44
N LEU A 179 -32.63 -7.35 -20.59
CA LEU A 179 -32.65 -8.78 -20.32
C LEU A 179 -33.62 -9.08 -19.17
N ALA A 180 -33.53 -8.35 -18.06
CA ALA A 180 -34.51 -8.41 -16.98
C ALA A 180 -34.45 -7.18 -16.08
N THR A 181 -35.54 -6.98 -15.33
CA THR A 181 -35.66 -6.00 -14.25
C THR A 181 -36.21 -6.72 -13.02
N GLY A 182 -35.71 -6.39 -11.84
CA GLY A 182 -36.20 -6.93 -10.56
C GLY A 182 -36.37 -5.85 -9.51
N SER A 183 -37.27 -6.09 -8.55
CA SER A 183 -37.55 -5.20 -7.41
C SER A 183 -36.83 -5.61 -6.11
N SER A 184 -36.03 -6.65 -6.16
CA SER A 184 -35.22 -7.12 -5.04
C SER A 184 -34.11 -8.05 -5.55
N ILE A 185 -33.08 -8.22 -4.72
CA ILE A 185 -32.03 -9.23 -4.91
C ILE A 185 -32.28 -10.42 -3.98
N ASN A 186 -31.65 -11.57 -4.26
CA ASN A 186 -31.79 -12.75 -3.42
C ASN A 186 -31.03 -12.58 -2.07
N SER A 187 -31.18 -13.56 -1.16
CA SER A 187 -30.52 -13.55 0.16
C SER A 187 -28.99 -13.58 0.11
N ASN A 188 -28.40 -13.99 -1.03
CA ASN A 188 -26.96 -13.97 -1.27
C ASN A 188 -26.49 -12.62 -1.86
N GLY A 189 -27.37 -11.62 -1.98
CA GLY A 189 -27.02 -10.32 -2.55
C GLY A 189 -26.91 -10.32 -4.08
N GLU A 190 -27.59 -11.23 -4.77
CA GLU A 190 -27.42 -11.45 -6.21
C GLU A 190 -28.71 -11.11 -7.00
N ALA A 191 -28.52 -10.53 -8.18
CA ALA A 191 -29.47 -10.49 -9.27
C ALA A 191 -28.99 -11.46 -10.35
N ILE A 192 -29.74 -12.55 -10.57
CA ILE A 192 -29.40 -13.58 -11.56
C ILE A 192 -30.48 -13.60 -12.64
N VAL A 193 -30.03 -13.58 -13.89
CA VAL A 193 -30.90 -13.65 -15.07
C VAL A 193 -30.45 -14.80 -15.94
N TYR A 194 -31.39 -15.62 -16.37
CA TYR A 194 -31.17 -16.78 -17.21
C TYR A 194 -31.88 -16.64 -18.54
N TYR A 195 -31.29 -17.22 -19.58
CA TYR A 195 -31.91 -17.38 -20.88
C TYR A 195 -32.49 -18.79 -20.99
N ASN A 196 -33.80 -18.90 -21.22
CA ASN A 196 -34.49 -20.19 -21.36
C ASN A 196 -34.55 -20.71 -22.80
N GLY A 197 -33.84 -20.08 -23.72
CA GLY A 197 -33.86 -20.36 -25.16
C GLY A 197 -34.81 -19.48 -25.98
N THR A 198 -35.75 -18.78 -25.34
CA THR A 198 -36.64 -17.82 -26.02
C THR A 198 -36.55 -16.42 -25.41
N SER A 199 -36.49 -16.33 -24.09
CA SER A 199 -36.54 -15.08 -23.33
C SER A 199 -35.61 -15.13 -22.12
N TRP A 200 -35.18 -13.95 -21.68
CA TRP A 200 -34.46 -13.78 -20.43
C TRP A 200 -35.44 -13.68 -19.26
N SER A 201 -35.15 -14.33 -18.14
CA SER A 201 -35.99 -14.33 -16.93
C SER A 201 -35.17 -14.53 -15.66
N THR A 202 -35.74 -14.28 -14.49
CA THR A 202 -35.08 -14.55 -13.18
C THR A 202 -35.25 -15.99 -12.71
N THR A 203 -35.97 -16.82 -13.47
CA THR A 203 -36.20 -18.23 -13.15
C THR A 203 -35.15 -19.08 -13.86
N GLU A 204 -34.49 -19.95 -13.11
CA GLU A 204 -33.52 -20.89 -13.67
C GLU A 204 -34.22 -21.88 -14.62
N PRO A 205 -33.71 -22.07 -15.85
CA PRO A 205 -34.30 -23.01 -16.80
C PRO A 205 -34.01 -24.45 -16.40
N THR A 206 -34.88 -25.38 -16.82
CA THR A 206 -34.69 -26.82 -16.57
C THR A 206 -33.56 -27.42 -17.42
N THR A 207 -33.26 -26.81 -18.57
CA THR A 207 -32.19 -27.20 -19.50
C THR A 207 -31.54 -25.96 -20.12
N TYR A 208 -30.24 -26.05 -20.43
CA TYR A 208 -29.46 -24.96 -21.03
C TYR A 208 -29.17 -25.25 -22.52
N SER A 209 -30.14 -24.97 -23.39
CA SER A 209 -30.08 -25.42 -24.80
C SER A 209 -29.44 -24.44 -25.79
N THR A 210 -29.43 -23.13 -25.51
CA THR A 210 -28.91 -22.10 -26.43
C THR A 210 -28.32 -20.90 -25.67
N THR A 211 -27.59 -20.04 -26.38
CA THR A 211 -26.97 -18.81 -25.85
C THR A 211 -27.33 -17.60 -26.70
N GLN A 212 -27.13 -16.40 -26.15
CA GLN A 212 -27.09 -15.16 -26.94
C GLN A 212 -25.72 -14.49 -26.78
N SER A 213 -25.23 -13.92 -27.87
CA SER A 213 -23.92 -13.27 -27.91
C SER A 213 -24.02 -11.75 -27.77
N PHE A 214 -23.24 -11.17 -26.86
CA PHE A 214 -23.22 -9.73 -26.61
C PHE A 214 -21.79 -9.18 -26.65
N LYS A 215 -21.65 -7.89 -26.99
CA LYS A 215 -20.37 -7.17 -26.87
C LYS A 215 -20.29 -6.26 -25.66
N LYS A 216 -21.43 -6.00 -25.02
CA LYS A 216 -21.55 -5.15 -23.83
C LYS A 216 -22.66 -5.63 -22.91
N ILE A 217 -22.40 -5.66 -21.61
CA ILE A 217 -23.40 -5.89 -20.56
C ILE A 217 -23.47 -4.66 -19.66
N SER A 218 -24.66 -4.24 -19.25
CA SER A 218 -24.87 -3.07 -18.39
C SER A 218 -25.82 -3.39 -17.24
N LEU A 219 -25.58 -2.74 -16.09
CA LEU A 219 -26.38 -2.84 -14.88
C LEU A 219 -26.78 -1.44 -14.42
N SER A 220 -28.07 -1.23 -14.24
CA SER A 220 -28.64 -0.07 -13.55
C SER A 220 -29.25 -0.52 -12.23
N ALA A 221 -28.98 0.16 -11.12
CA ALA A 221 -29.58 -0.16 -9.83
C ALA A 221 -29.98 1.09 -9.04
N ILE A 222 -31.14 1.02 -8.37
CA ILE A 222 -31.75 2.15 -7.64
C ILE A 222 -31.34 2.11 -6.17
N ASN A 223 -30.78 3.21 -5.68
CA ASN A 223 -30.37 3.39 -4.27
C ASN A 223 -31.60 3.49 -3.35
N SER A 224 -31.45 3.10 -2.09
CA SER A 224 -32.54 3.19 -1.11
C SER A 224 -32.89 4.64 -0.71
N ASN A 225 -32.05 5.60 -1.07
CA ASN A 225 -32.10 7.00 -0.64
C ASN A 225 -31.95 7.18 0.89
N THR A 226 -31.28 6.25 1.57
CA THR A 226 -31.04 6.29 3.03
C THR A 226 -29.71 6.93 3.41
N GLY A 227 -29.06 7.66 2.50
CA GLY A 227 -27.76 8.26 2.73
C GLY A 227 -26.61 7.25 2.73
N LYS A 228 -26.72 6.13 2.01
CA LYS A 228 -25.71 5.06 1.95
C LYS A 228 -25.19 4.86 0.53
N PHE A 229 -24.10 4.12 0.40
CA PHE A 229 -23.50 3.80 -0.90
C PHE A 229 -24.05 2.46 -1.44
N LEU A 230 -24.26 2.38 -2.76
CA LEU A 230 -24.41 1.08 -3.41
C LEU A 230 -23.03 0.52 -3.76
N ALA A 231 -22.79 -0.74 -3.43
CA ALA A 231 -21.55 -1.43 -3.69
C ALA A 231 -21.79 -2.65 -4.59
N VAL A 232 -21.00 -2.77 -5.66
CA VAL A 232 -21.09 -3.87 -6.63
C VAL A 232 -19.84 -4.74 -6.52
N LEU A 233 -20.06 -6.01 -6.19
CA LEU A 233 -19.02 -7.04 -6.09
C LEU A 233 -18.70 -7.62 -7.47
N GLU A 234 -19.72 -7.81 -8.32
CA GLU A 234 -19.57 -8.51 -9.59
C GLU A 234 -20.62 -8.08 -10.61
N LEU A 235 -20.20 -8.00 -11.88
CA LEU A 235 -21.07 -8.10 -13.04
C LEU A 235 -20.45 -9.10 -14.01
N SER A 236 -21.09 -10.25 -14.25
CA SER A 236 -20.52 -11.30 -15.10
C SER A 236 -21.56 -11.98 -15.99
N PRO A 237 -21.31 -12.05 -17.31
CA PRO A 237 -21.97 -13.00 -18.18
C PRO A 237 -21.35 -14.38 -17.99
N ARG A 238 -22.23 -15.37 -17.89
CA ARG A 238 -21.93 -16.78 -17.67
C ARG A 238 -22.47 -17.61 -18.80
N TRP A 239 -21.72 -18.63 -19.16
CA TRP A 239 -22.17 -19.63 -20.10
C TRP A 239 -22.25 -20.97 -19.38
N VAL A 240 -23.45 -21.52 -19.29
CA VAL A 240 -23.71 -22.83 -18.70
C VAL A 240 -24.00 -23.83 -19.83
N ILE A 241 -23.29 -24.95 -19.82
CA ILE A 241 -23.51 -26.09 -20.72
C ILE A 241 -23.98 -27.27 -19.87
N ASP A 242 -25.03 -27.95 -20.34
CA ASP A 242 -25.44 -29.24 -19.79
C ASP A 242 -24.59 -30.34 -20.41
N ILE A 243 -23.92 -31.13 -19.56
CA ILE A 243 -23.04 -32.23 -19.98
C ILE A 243 -23.61 -33.59 -19.57
N SER A 244 -24.86 -33.66 -19.12
CA SER A 244 -25.42 -34.87 -18.52
C SER A 244 -25.37 -36.09 -19.44
N GLU A 245 -25.53 -35.89 -20.75
CA GLU A 245 -25.42 -36.96 -21.77
C GLU A 245 -23.97 -37.31 -22.14
N ASP A 246 -23.01 -36.44 -21.81
CA ASP A 246 -21.59 -36.59 -22.17
C ASP A 246 -20.77 -37.29 -21.05
N ILE A 247 -21.31 -37.46 -19.84
CA ILE A 247 -20.63 -38.07 -18.69
C ILE A 247 -20.54 -39.59 -18.87
N GLN A 248 -19.32 -40.14 -18.85
CA GLN A 248 -19.09 -41.60 -18.81
C GLN A 248 -19.03 -42.11 -17.37
N ASP A 249 -18.18 -41.50 -16.56
CA ASP A 249 -17.97 -41.83 -15.17
C ASP A 249 -17.38 -40.63 -14.42
N PHE A 250 -17.56 -40.62 -13.10
CA PHE A 250 -16.85 -39.69 -12.23
C PHE A 250 -16.53 -40.31 -10.88
N GLU A 251 -15.46 -39.83 -10.24
CA GLU A 251 -15.14 -40.08 -8.84
C GLU A 251 -15.00 -38.75 -8.11
N ILE A 252 -15.66 -38.65 -6.96
CA ILE A 252 -15.56 -37.53 -6.05
C ILE A 252 -14.94 -38.01 -4.74
N ALA A 253 -13.79 -37.46 -4.38
CA ALA A 253 -13.16 -37.69 -3.09
C ALA A 253 -13.33 -36.44 -2.21
N LYS A 254 -13.89 -36.64 -1.01
CA LYS A 254 -14.09 -35.60 0.01
C LYS A 254 -13.49 -36.05 1.32
N GLU A 255 -12.72 -35.20 1.97
CA GLU A 255 -11.95 -35.58 3.17
C GLU A 255 -11.98 -34.44 4.20
N THR A 256 -11.95 -34.76 5.49
CA THR A 256 -11.69 -33.79 6.57
C THR A 256 -10.27 -33.88 7.12
N THR A 257 -9.49 -34.90 6.72
CA THR A 257 -8.12 -35.19 7.18
C THR A 257 -7.26 -35.64 6.00
N ILE A 258 -5.98 -35.24 5.98
CA ILE A 258 -5.04 -35.52 4.89
C ILE A 258 -4.54 -36.97 4.93
N ASN A 259 -4.55 -37.59 6.11
CA ASN A 259 -4.12 -38.96 6.29
C ASN A 259 -4.93 -39.62 7.42
N ASP A 260 -5.46 -40.82 7.14
CA ASP A 260 -6.10 -41.66 8.16
C ASP A 260 -5.08 -42.15 9.20
N ASP A 261 -3.80 -42.22 8.83
CA ASP A 261 -2.67 -42.53 9.71
C ASP A 261 -2.13 -41.31 10.50
N SER A 262 -2.70 -40.11 10.36
CA SER A 262 -2.33 -38.96 11.22
C SER A 262 -2.63 -39.23 12.70
N ILE A 263 -1.67 -38.94 13.59
CA ILE A 263 -1.86 -39.04 15.05
C ILE A 263 -2.88 -38.00 15.54
N LEU A 264 -3.03 -36.87 14.84
CA LEU A 264 -3.98 -35.84 15.19
C LEU A 264 -5.29 -36.06 14.40
N PRO A 265 -6.45 -36.13 15.06
CA PRO A 265 -7.74 -36.34 14.41
C PRO A 265 -8.35 -35.06 13.83
N VAL A 266 -7.85 -33.91 14.25
CA VAL A 266 -8.13 -32.59 13.69
C VAL A 266 -6.83 -31.84 13.46
N GLY A 267 -6.92 -30.76 12.70
CA GLY A 267 -5.82 -29.87 12.39
C GLY A 267 -5.46 -29.84 10.91
N THR A 268 -6.46 -30.02 10.04
CA THR A 268 -6.26 -30.13 8.60
C THR A 268 -7.18 -29.20 7.83
N LEU A 269 -6.62 -28.53 6.83
CA LEU A 269 -7.34 -27.93 5.73
C LEU A 269 -7.28 -28.92 4.56
N SER A 270 -8.43 -29.33 4.05
CA SER A 270 -8.54 -30.31 2.97
C SER A 270 -9.28 -29.74 1.76
N SER A 271 -9.03 -30.36 0.60
CA SER A 271 -9.64 -30.02 -0.68
C SER A 271 -10.36 -31.24 -1.24
N ASN A 272 -11.61 -31.08 -1.64
CA ASN A 272 -12.34 -32.11 -2.36
C ASN A 272 -11.88 -32.16 -3.82
N LEU A 273 -11.84 -33.38 -4.36
CA LEU A 273 -11.39 -33.68 -5.71
C LEU A 273 -12.52 -34.28 -6.53
N LEU A 274 -12.70 -33.80 -7.75
CA LEU A 274 -13.51 -34.42 -8.80
C LEU A 274 -12.60 -34.90 -9.92
N SER A 275 -12.71 -36.18 -10.25
CA SER A 275 -12.19 -36.78 -11.47
C SER A 275 -13.39 -37.12 -12.36
N LEU A 276 -13.49 -36.50 -13.53
CA LEU A 276 -14.62 -36.64 -14.44
C LEU A 276 -14.14 -37.07 -15.82
N ASN A 277 -14.73 -38.13 -16.36
CA ASN A 277 -14.52 -38.55 -17.73
C ASN A 277 -15.76 -38.23 -18.56
N ILE A 278 -15.56 -37.47 -19.63
CA ILE A 278 -16.59 -37.14 -20.61
C ILE A 278 -16.20 -37.64 -21.99
N ALA A 279 -17.19 -38.00 -22.81
CA ALA A 279 -16.99 -38.25 -24.23
C ALA A 279 -18.14 -37.72 -25.05
N LYS A 280 -17.78 -36.96 -26.08
CA LYS A 280 -18.72 -36.39 -27.03
C LYS A 280 -18.32 -36.82 -28.42
N PHE A 281 -18.95 -37.89 -28.91
CA PHE A 281 -18.63 -38.50 -30.19
C PHE A 281 -19.32 -37.75 -31.34
N ASP A 282 -18.58 -36.94 -32.08
CA ASP A 282 -18.93 -36.50 -33.43
C ASP A 282 -17.69 -36.64 -34.32
N GLU A 283 -17.74 -37.58 -35.28
CA GLU A 283 -16.62 -37.87 -36.19
C GLU A 283 -16.30 -36.70 -37.14
N SER A 284 -17.16 -35.67 -37.21
CA SER A 284 -17.05 -34.58 -38.18
C SER A 284 -16.37 -33.32 -37.64
N ASN A 285 -16.33 -33.10 -36.31
CA ASN A 285 -15.79 -31.89 -35.68
C ASN A 285 -15.25 -32.18 -34.25
N ASN A 286 -14.12 -31.55 -33.88
CA ASN A 286 -13.64 -31.58 -32.49
C ASN A 286 -14.53 -30.69 -31.60
N ILE A 287 -15.52 -31.27 -30.93
CA ILE A 287 -16.47 -30.51 -30.09
C ILE A 287 -15.89 -30.19 -28.71
N VAL A 288 -14.90 -30.92 -28.21
CA VAL A 288 -14.18 -30.58 -26.96
C VAL A 288 -12.82 -30.02 -27.32
N GLN A 289 -12.46 -28.84 -26.81
CA GLN A 289 -11.20 -28.15 -27.15
C GLN A 289 -10.63 -27.36 -25.96
N GLU A 290 -9.31 -27.17 -25.92
CA GLU A 290 -8.69 -26.20 -25.03
C GLU A 290 -8.94 -24.77 -25.55
N TYR A 291 -9.25 -23.84 -24.65
CA TYR A 291 -9.57 -22.47 -25.03
C TYR A 291 -8.35 -21.54 -25.08
N ASN A 292 -8.25 -20.75 -26.14
CA ASN A 292 -7.30 -19.64 -26.26
C ASN A 292 -8.05 -18.30 -26.16
N ARG A 293 -7.62 -17.42 -25.25
CA ARG A 293 -8.24 -16.10 -25.00
C ARG A 293 -8.20 -15.16 -26.21
N ASP A 294 -7.29 -15.35 -27.15
CA ASP A 294 -7.23 -14.54 -28.38
C ASP A 294 -8.27 -14.98 -29.43
N SER A 295 -8.85 -16.18 -29.26
CA SER A 295 -9.80 -16.74 -30.22
C SER A 295 -11.23 -16.24 -29.97
N ALA A 296 -12.03 -16.22 -31.04
CA ALA A 296 -13.48 -16.06 -30.91
C ALA A 296 -14.06 -17.26 -30.13
N ILE A 297 -15.11 -17.00 -29.34
CA ILE A 297 -15.78 -18.05 -28.57
C ILE A 297 -16.89 -18.63 -29.46
N ASP A 298 -16.73 -19.89 -29.86
CA ASP A 298 -17.75 -20.63 -30.60
C ASP A 298 -18.76 -21.26 -29.62
N PRO A 299 -20.05 -20.87 -29.65
CA PRO A 299 -21.07 -21.43 -28.75
C PRO A 299 -21.41 -22.90 -29.03
N THR A 300 -20.86 -23.51 -30.08
CA THR A 300 -21.07 -24.93 -30.44
C THR A 300 -20.00 -25.86 -29.86
N VAL A 301 -18.91 -25.31 -29.32
CA VAL A 301 -17.76 -26.06 -28.79
C VAL A 301 -17.78 -26.06 -27.26
N MET A 302 -17.45 -27.19 -26.64
CA MET A 302 -17.18 -27.27 -25.21
C MET A 302 -15.71 -26.98 -24.95
N TYR A 303 -15.42 -25.94 -24.16
CA TYR A 303 -14.06 -25.55 -23.87
C TYR A 303 -13.54 -26.13 -22.54
N LEU A 304 -12.29 -26.58 -22.52
CA LEU A 304 -11.57 -26.85 -21.29
C LEU A 304 -10.77 -25.60 -20.94
N ASP A 305 -11.14 -24.96 -19.82
CA ASP A 305 -10.53 -23.73 -19.33
C ASP A 305 -10.33 -23.80 -17.82
N LYS A 306 -9.22 -23.22 -17.35
CA LYS A 306 -8.92 -23.21 -15.92
C LYS A 306 -9.97 -22.39 -15.19
N ASN A 307 -10.46 -22.91 -14.06
CA ASN A 307 -11.51 -22.31 -13.24
C ASN A 307 -12.94 -22.33 -13.84
N ALA A 308 -13.18 -23.05 -14.95
CA ALA A 308 -14.55 -23.42 -15.32
C ALA A 308 -15.15 -24.30 -14.21
N ILE A 309 -16.43 -24.08 -13.88
CA ILE A 309 -17.09 -24.72 -12.74
C ILE A 309 -17.88 -25.93 -13.21
N VAL A 310 -17.48 -27.12 -12.78
CA VAL A 310 -18.19 -28.38 -12.96
C VAL A 310 -19.09 -28.63 -11.76
N SER A 311 -20.39 -28.84 -12.00
CA SER A 311 -21.38 -29.13 -10.96
C SER A 311 -22.04 -30.49 -11.22
N PRO A 312 -21.43 -31.61 -10.75
CA PRO A 312 -22.01 -32.94 -10.91
C PRO A 312 -23.19 -33.16 -9.95
N TYR A 313 -24.17 -33.94 -10.40
CA TYR A 313 -25.31 -34.35 -9.60
C TYR A 313 -25.71 -35.80 -9.89
N ILE A 314 -26.36 -36.42 -8.90
CA ILE A 314 -26.97 -37.75 -9.03
C ILE A 314 -28.48 -37.57 -8.99
N VAL A 315 -29.18 -38.18 -9.92
CA VAL A 315 -30.63 -38.21 -9.97
C VAL A 315 -31.12 -39.49 -9.31
N VAL A 316 -32.05 -39.36 -8.36
CA VAL A 316 -32.67 -40.48 -7.66
C VAL A 316 -34.16 -40.40 -7.86
N ASN A 317 -34.79 -41.50 -8.25
CA ASN A 317 -36.23 -41.59 -8.31
C ASN A 317 -36.78 -41.94 -6.91
N ASP A 318 -37.61 -41.07 -6.33
CA ASP A 318 -38.21 -41.28 -5.00
C ASP A 318 -39.50 -42.13 -5.03
N GLY A 319 -39.77 -42.79 -6.16
CA GLY A 319 -41.01 -43.50 -6.45
C GLY A 319 -42.11 -42.63 -7.07
N SER A 320 -41.98 -41.30 -7.01
CA SER A 320 -42.94 -40.34 -7.59
C SER A 320 -42.30 -39.36 -8.57
N SER A 321 -41.06 -38.94 -8.32
CA SER A 321 -40.34 -37.94 -9.09
C SER A 321 -38.83 -38.13 -9.05
N ASP A 322 -38.15 -37.59 -10.07
CA ASP A 322 -36.70 -37.55 -10.15
C ASP A 322 -36.16 -36.37 -9.32
N VAL A 323 -35.34 -36.67 -8.32
CA VAL A 323 -34.74 -35.69 -7.42
C VAL A 323 -33.25 -35.55 -7.74
N LYS A 324 -32.81 -34.34 -8.09
CA LYS A 324 -31.39 -34.02 -8.34
C LYS A 324 -30.65 -33.76 -7.02
N ILE A 325 -29.67 -34.58 -6.70
CA ILE A 325 -28.79 -34.46 -5.53
C ILE A 325 -27.45 -33.87 -5.99
N GLN A 326 -27.23 -32.60 -5.68
CA GLN A 326 -26.01 -31.87 -6.03
C GLN A 326 -24.79 -32.39 -5.25
N GLN A 327 -23.70 -32.70 -5.95
CA GLN A 327 -22.49 -33.28 -5.36
C GLN A 327 -21.38 -32.29 -5.03
N GLY A 328 -21.54 -31.02 -5.40
CA GLY A 328 -20.61 -29.94 -5.11
C GLY A 328 -20.35 -29.06 -6.34
N LYS A 329 -19.48 -28.06 -6.16
CA LYS A 329 -18.94 -27.25 -7.26
C LYS A 329 -17.44 -27.44 -7.30
N TYR A 330 -16.91 -27.71 -8.48
CA TYR A 330 -15.50 -28.03 -8.69
C TYR A 330 -14.94 -27.17 -9.82
N TYR A 331 -13.79 -26.54 -9.59
CA TYR A 331 -13.09 -25.67 -10.50
C TYR A 331 -12.03 -26.48 -11.25
N MET A 332 -12.12 -26.52 -12.59
CA MET A 332 -11.17 -27.26 -13.42
C MET A 332 -9.73 -26.79 -13.20
N VAL A 333 -8.81 -27.75 -13.06
CA VAL A 333 -7.38 -27.52 -12.79
C VAL A 333 -6.53 -28.01 -13.94
N GLU A 334 -6.76 -29.25 -14.37
CA GLU A 334 -6.02 -29.94 -15.40
C GLU A 334 -6.91 -30.95 -16.12
N TRP A 335 -6.51 -31.30 -17.33
CA TRP A 335 -7.24 -32.23 -18.17
C TRP A 335 -6.30 -32.94 -19.15
N SER A 336 -6.76 -34.06 -19.68
CA SER A 336 -6.15 -34.73 -20.82
C SER A 336 -7.23 -35.06 -21.84
N MET A 337 -6.88 -34.99 -23.12
CA MET A 337 -7.79 -35.24 -24.23
C MET A 337 -7.27 -36.39 -25.09
N SER A 338 -8.17 -37.25 -25.56
CA SER A 338 -7.89 -38.25 -26.57
C SER A 338 -8.13 -37.70 -27.98
N GLU A 339 -7.51 -38.33 -28.97
CA GLU A 339 -7.77 -38.03 -30.40
C GLU A 339 -9.21 -38.35 -30.83
N PHE A 340 -9.97 -39.09 -30.00
CA PHE A 340 -11.32 -39.58 -30.29
C PHE A 340 -12.43 -38.80 -29.56
N GLY A 341 -12.14 -37.60 -29.04
CA GLY A 341 -13.15 -36.72 -28.44
C GLY A 341 -13.55 -37.08 -27.01
N SER A 342 -12.74 -37.88 -26.31
CA SER A 342 -12.89 -38.09 -24.86
C SER A 342 -11.95 -37.16 -24.08
N ALA A 343 -12.42 -36.65 -22.95
CA ALA A 343 -11.61 -35.82 -22.06
C ALA A 343 -11.70 -36.35 -20.62
N SER A 344 -10.54 -36.42 -19.96
CA SER A 344 -10.44 -36.69 -18.53
C SER A 344 -10.10 -35.37 -17.84
N ILE A 345 -10.98 -34.93 -16.94
CA ILE A 345 -10.94 -33.63 -16.29
C ILE A 345 -10.71 -33.83 -14.80
N ARG A 346 -9.77 -33.07 -14.24
CA ARG A 346 -9.54 -32.99 -12.81
C ARG A 346 -9.88 -31.59 -12.30
N ALA A 347 -10.73 -31.54 -11.28
CA ALA A 347 -11.25 -30.32 -10.70
C ALA A 347 -11.21 -30.36 -9.17
N LEU A 348 -10.98 -29.20 -8.53
CA LEU A 348 -10.92 -29.04 -7.08
C LEU A 348 -12.05 -28.13 -6.60
N ASP A 349 -12.50 -28.26 -5.36
CA ASP A 349 -13.47 -27.32 -4.79
C ASP A 349 -12.91 -25.87 -4.64
N SER A 350 -13.70 -24.96 -4.07
CA SER A 350 -13.31 -23.56 -3.89
C SER A 350 -12.04 -23.35 -3.06
N SER A 351 -11.55 -24.36 -2.32
CA SER A 351 -10.28 -24.27 -1.59
C SER A 351 -9.08 -24.07 -2.52
N LYS A 352 -9.20 -24.41 -3.81
CA LYS A 352 -8.25 -24.05 -4.87
C LYS A 352 -7.89 -22.56 -4.85
N ILE A 353 -8.85 -21.68 -4.56
CA ILE A 353 -8.61 -20.23 -4.47
C ILE A 353 -7.53 -19.93 -3.41
N LEU A 354 -7.51 -20.68 -2.31
CA LEU A 354 -6.51 -20.51 -1.25
C LEU A 354 -5.13 -21.02 -1.66
N GLN A 355 -5.06 -22.04 -2.52
CA GLN A 355 -3.82 -22.60 -3.06
C GLN A 355 -3.18 -21.68 -4.11
N ASP A 356 -4.00 -21.00 -4.92
CA ASP A 356 -3.51 -20.09 -5.96
C ASP A 356 -3.17 -18.68 -5.44
N THR A 357 -3.67 -18.30 -4.26
CA THR A 357 -3.57 -16.93 -3.75
C THR A 357 -2.43 -16.79 -2.74
N VAL A 358 -1.49 -15.89 -3.00
CA VAL A 358 -0.45 -15.48 -2.05
C VAL A 358 -1.09 -14.78 -0.84
N ALA A 359 -0.67 -15.15 0.37
CA ALA A 359 -1.17 -14.55 1.59
C ALA A 359 -0.74 -13.07 1.67
N PRO A 360 -1.68 -12.13 1.89
CA PRO A 360 -1.32 -10.74 2.09
C PRO A 360 -0.59 -10.56 3.42
N LEU A 361 0.35 -9.62 3.46
CA LEU A 361 1.14 -9.33 4.65
C LEU A 361 0.28 -8.74 5.77
N ILE A 362 -0.02 -9.57 6.78
CA ILE A 362 -0.87 -9.24 7.93
C ILE A 362 -0.06 -9.41 9.22
N LEU A 363 -0.18 -8.46 10.15
CA LEU A 363 0.22 -8.59 11.55
C LEU A 363 -1.02 -8.30 12.41
N VAL A 364 -1.34 -9.19 13.35
CA VAL A 364 -2.40 -9.00 14.33
C VAL A 364 -1.91 -9.37 15.73
N GLN A 365 -2.51 -8.74 16.74
CA GLN A 365 -2.12 -8.90 18.13
C GLN A 365 -3.30 -9.33 19.01
N ASP A 366 -3.06 -10.27 19.91
CA ASP A 366 -3.96 -10.78 20.96
C ASP A 366 -5.31 -11.33 20.43
N MET A 367 -5.28 -11.98 19.28
CA MET A 367 -6.49 -12.31 18.51
C MET A 367 -6.85 -13.81 18.62
N PRO A 368 -8.13 -14.17 18.85
CA PRO A 368 -8.56 -15.57 18.76
C PRO A 368 -8.27 -16.16 17.38
N VAL A 369 -7.86 -17.43 17.30
CA VAL A 369 -7.49 -18.06 16.02
C VAL A 369 -8.61 -17.99 14.97
N THR A 370 -9.88 -18.16 15.34
CA THR A 370 -11.00 -18.08 14.39
C THR A 370 -11.14 -16.68 13.78
N ALA A 371 -10.83 -15.65 14.56
CA ALA A 371 -10.80 -14.27 14.10
C ALA A 371 -9.59 -14.01 13.19
N ILE A 372 -8.45 -14.66 13.44
CA ILE A 372 -7.27 -14.64 12.55
C ILE A 372 -7.61 -15.29 11.20
N ILE A 373 -8.19 -16.49 11.21
CA ILE A 373 -8.61 -17.21 9.98
C ILE A 373 -9.56 -16.33 9.17
N ARG A 374 -10.58 -15.76 9.81
CA ARG A 374 -11.48 -14.78 9.19
C ARG A 374 -10.71 -13.61 8.57
N ARG A 375 -9.76 -13.03 9.30
CA ARG A 375 -8.96 -11.89 8.82
C ARG A 375 -8.18 -12.24 7.55
N VAL A 376 -7.60 -13.44 7.48
CA VAL A 376 -6.88 -13.93 6.30
C VAL A 376 -7.85 -14.18 5.14
N LEU A 377 -8.97 -14.86 5.36
CA LEU A 377 -9.97 -15.13 4.31
C LEU A 377 -10.61 -13.84 3.75
N ASP A 378 -11.07 -12.94 4.63
CA ASP A 378 -11.67 -11.67 4.23
C ASP A 378 -10.67 -10.78 3.46
N SER A 379 -9.37 -10.86 3.78
CA SER A 379 -8.33 -10.06 3.12
C SER A 379 -8.20 -10.36 1.62
N ILE A 380 -8.46 -11.60 1.22
CA ILE A 380 -8.47 -12.06 -0.17
C ILE A 380 -9.89 -12.09 -0.76
N GLY A 381 -10.89 -11.59 -0.05
CA GLY A 381 -12.29 -11.61 -0.49
C GLY A 381 -12.91 -13.01 -0.53
N TYR A 382 -12.38 -13.97 0.23
CA TYR A 382 -13.00 -15.29 0.36
C TYR A 382 -14.13 -15.20 1.39
N SER A 383 -15.36 -14.90 0.94
CA SER A 383 -16.50 -14.64 1.85
C SER A 383 -17.44 -15.83 2.07
N ASN A 384 -17.25 -16.93 1.34
CA ASN A 384 -18.12 -18.10 1.41
C ASN A 384 -17.59 -19.15 2.39
N TYR A 385 -17.63 -18.82 3.68
CA TYR A 385 -17.23 -19.73 4.76
C TYR A 385 -18.16 -19.58 5.98
N ASN A 386 -18.10 -20.56 6.87
CA ASN A 386 -18.83 -20.60 8.12
C ASN A 386 -17.91 -21.12 9.25
N ILE A 387 -18.09 -20.60 10.46
CA ILE A 387 -17.32 -20.95 11.66
C ILE A 387 -18.27 -21.60 12.65
N ASN A 388 -18.04 -22.88 12.91
CA ASN A 388 -18.82 -23.73 13.80
C ASN A 388 -18.03 -23.94 15.10
N ILE A 389 -18.60 -23.48 16.20
CA ILE A 389 -18.03 -23.56 17.55
C ILE A 389 -19.04 -24.19 18.50
N ALA A 390 -18.57 -24.88 19.53
CA ALA A 390 -19.44 -25.44 20.56
C ALA A 390 -19.97 -24.32 21.49
N ASN A 391 -21.01 -24.62 22.27
CA ASN A 391 -21.41 -23.76 23.38
C ASN A 391 -20.29 -23.76 24.43
N ASP A 392 -19.85 -22.58 24.87
CA ASP A 392 -18.71 -22.41 25.80
C ASP A 392 -17.41 -23.12 25.36
N ASP A 393 -17.10 -23.04 24.05
CA ASP A 393 -15.93 -23.66 23.44
C ASP A 393 -14.59 -23.24 24.11
N LYS A 394 -13.82 -24.23 24.58
CA LYS A 394 -12.53 -24.01 25.26
C LYS A 394 -11.33 -24.36 24.38
N SER A 395 -11.59 -24.77 23.14
CA SER A 395 -10.57 -25.19 22.19
C SER A 395 -10.03 -24.07 21.31
N ILE A 396 -10.48 -22.82 21.51
CA ILE A 396 -10.11 -21.68 20.67
C ILE A 396 -9.11 -20.78 21.42
N PRO A 397 -7.80 -20.94 21.17
CA PRO A 397 -6.78 -20.14 21.83
C PRO A 397 -6.70 -18.71 21.28
N VAL A 398 -6.09 -17.84 22.08
CA VAL A 398 -5.74 -16.46 21.71
C VAL A 398 -4.26 -16.40 21.35
N VAL A 399 -3.96 -15.99 20.12
CA VAL A 399 -2.58 -15.85 19.64
C VAL A 399 -2.11 -14.42 19.92
N ARG A 400 -1.00 -14.28 20.63
CA ARG A 400 -0.47 -12.97 21.05
C ARG A 400 0.05 -12.16 19.86
N TYR A 401 0.87 -12.77 19.00
CA TYR A 401 1.28 -12.16 17.73
C TYR A 401 1.15 -13.18 16.62
N PHE A 402 0.38 -12.84 15.58
CA PHE A 402 0.29 -13.65 14.37
C PHE A 402 0.69 -12.80 13.16
N TRP A 403 1.49 -13.39 12.28
CA TRP A 403 1.83 -12.76 11.01
C TRP A 403 1.95 -13.77 9.88
N THR A 404 1.64 -13.30 8.67
CA THR A 404 1.87 -14.07 7.44
C THR A 404 3.31 -13.88 6.96
N LYS A 405 3.90 -14.93 6.39
CA LYS A 405 5.25 -14.87 5.78
C LYS A 405 5.17 -14.42 4.34
N ASP A 406 6.29 -13.95 3.81
CA ASP A 406 6.38 -13.52 2.41
C ASP A 406 6.31 -14.70 1.46
N GLY A 407 5.59 -14.54 0.35
CA GLY A 407 5.53 -15.56 -0.72
C GLY A 407 4.75 -16.83 -0.39
N GLN A 408 4.35 -17.06 0.88
CA GLN A 408 3.51 -18.19 1.24
C GLN A 408 2.08 -18.00 0.71
N THR A 409 1.43 -19.09 0.35
CA THR A 409 0.02 -19.10 -0.05
C THR A 409 -0.91 -18.98 1.16
N VAL A 410 -2.17 -18.57 0.92
CA VAL A 410 -3.19 -18.57 1.97
C VAL A 410 -3.43 -19.99 2.48
N TRP A 411 -3.38 -20.99 1.60
CA TRP A 411 -3.46 -22.40 1.95
C TRP A 411 -2.40 -22.81 2.97
N GLU A 412 -1.11 -22.57 2.69
CA GLU A 412 -0.01 -22.93 3.59
C GLU A 412 -0.15 -22.24 4.96
N CYS A 413 -0.50 -20.95 4.95
CA CYS A 413 -0.72 -20.18 6.16
C CYS A 413 -1.84 -20.75 7.04
N LEU A 414 -2.97 -21.10 6.43
CA LEU A 414 -4.12 -21.65 7.15
C LEU A 414 -3.88 -23.11 7.56
N GLN A 415 -3.11 -23.87 6.78
CA GLN A 415 -2.72 -25.24 7.10
C GLN A 415 -1.89 -25.28 8.40
N ASP A 416 -0.94 -24.36 8.58
CA ASP A 416 -0.16 -24.23 9.81
C ASP A 416 -1.05 -23.88 11.02
N LEU A 417 -2.00 -22.94 10.85
CA LEU A 417 -2.96 -22.58 11.89
C LEU A 417 -3.88 -23.75 12.24
N CYS A 418 -4.39 -24.47 11.24
CA CYS A 418 -5.22 -25.65 11.46
C CYS A 418 -4.47 -26.68 12.31
N ARG A 419 -3.24 -27.05 11.89
CA ARG A 419 -2.40 -28.01 12.62
C ARG A 419 -2.17 -27.58 14.06
N ASP A 420 -1.74 -26.34 14.26
CA ASP A 420 -1.31 -25.86 15.58
C ASP A 420 -2.49 -25.65 16.54
N MET A 421 -3.63 -25.23 16.01
CA MET A 421 -4.82 -24.86 16.80
C MET A 421 -5.90 -25.94 16.79
N GLN A 422 -5.62 -27.08 16.14
CA GLN A 422 -6.53 -28.23 16.05
C GLN A 422 -7.89 -27.86 15.44
N ILE A 423 -7.87 -27.07 14.38
CA ILE A 423 -9.06 -26.64 13.61
C ILE A 423 -9.14 -27.46 12.33
N ASN A 424 -10.36 -27.85 11.94
CA ASN A 424 -10.63 -28.48 10.64
C ASN A 424 -11.30 -27.51 9.69
N MET A 425 -10.86 -27.52 8.43
CA MET A 425 -11.40 -26.69 7.37
C MET A 425 -11.62 -27.53 6.11
N PHE A 426 -12.84 -27.54 5.58
CA PHE A 426 -13.17 -28.27 4.35
C PHE A 426 -14.40 -27.65 3.68
N VAL A 427 -14.57 -27.85 2.37
CA VAL A 427 -15.71 -27.30 1.62
C VAL A 427 -16.86 -28.29 1.60
N ASP A 428 -18.08 -27.80 1.83
CA ASP A 428 -19.30 -28.60 1.73
C ASP A 428 -19.90 -28.64 0.31
N ASN A 429 -20.95 -29.42 0.13
CA ASN A 429 -21.65 -29.55 -1.15
C ASN A 429 -22.27 -28.24 -1.68
N ASN A 430 -22.41 -27.20 -0.85
CA ASN A 430 -22.97 -25.90 -1.23
C ASN A 430 -21.87 -24.88 -1.57
N ASP A 431 -20.63 -25.33 -1.77
CA ASP A 431 -19.46 -24.48 -2.04
C ASP A 431 -19.09 -23.58 -0.85
N ILE A 432 -19.51 -23.94 0.38
CA ILE A 432 -19.21 -23.19 1.60
C ILE A 432 -18.09 -23.87 2.36
N MET A 433 -17.03 -23.13 2.70
CA MET A 433 -15.98 -23.63 3.58
C MET A 433 -16.48 -23.71 5.02
N GLN A 434 -16.51 -24.91 5.58
CA GLN A 434 -16.84 -25.15 6.97
C GLN A 434 -15.58 -25.18 7.81
N ILE A 435 -15.52 -24.33 8.82
CA ILE A 435 -14.43 -24.22 9.79
C ILE A 435 -14.98 -24.74 11.11
N TYR A 436 -14.45 -25.85 11.61
CA TYR A 436 -14.87 -26.40 12.89
C TYR A 436 -13.76 -26.27 13.93
N SER A 437 -14.12 -25.79 15.11
CA SER A 437 -13.31 -26.02 16.29
C SER A 437 -13.31 -27.51 16.64
N ARG A 438 -12.29 -27.92 17.40
CA ARG A 438 -12.14 -29.27 17.91
C ARG A 438 -13.33 -29.71 18.76
N ASP A 439 -13.78 -28.84 19.66
CA ASP A 439 -14.89 -29.16 20.57
C ASP A 439 -16.22 -29.27 19.81
N ALA A 440 -16.39 -28.51 18.70
CA ALA A 440 -17.60 -28.59 17.88
C ALA A 440 -17.66 -29.84 16.98
N ILE A 441 -16.56 -30.20 16.31
CA ILE A 441 -16.57 -31.33 15.37
C ILE A 441 -16.70 -32.68 16.09
N TYR A 442 -16.14 -32.81 17.29
CA TYR A 442 -16.18 -34.00 18.14
C TYR A 442 -17.24 -33.94 19.26
N ASP A 443 -18.20 -33.03 19.17
CA ASP A 443 -19.27 -32.94 20.16
C ASP A 443 -20.11 -34.24 20.20
N SER A 444 -20.10 -34.92 21.35
CA SER A 444 -20.82 -36.16 21.59
C SER A 444 -22.35 -36.01 21.60
N GLU A 445 -22.86 -34.79 21.80
CA GLU A 445 -24.30 -34.49 21.81
C GLU A 445 -24.89 -34.42 20.40
N ARG A 446 -24.05 -34.34 19.36
CA ARG A 446 -24.50 -34.31 17.96
C ARG A 446 -25.37 -35.53 17.63
N THR A 447 -26.51 -35.27 16.98
CA THR A 447 -27.45 -36.31 16.55
C THR A 447 -26.83 -37.18 15.47
N GLN A 448 -27.21 -38.45 15.45
CA GLN A 448 -26.78 -39.37 14.41
C GLN A 448 -27.59 -39.14 13.13
N ASP A 449 -26.88 -38.97 12.02
CA ASP A 449 -27.43 -38.67 10.70
C ASP A 449 -27.81 -39.95 9.96
N TRP A 450 -26.99 -41.01 10.08
CA TRP A 450 -27.19 -42.29 9.39
C TRP A 450 -26.84 -43.50 10.25
N ILE A 451 -27.48 -44.64 9.99
CA ILE A 451 -27.12 -45.93 10.59
C ILE A 451 -26.65 -46.87 9.48
N PHE A 452 -25.45 -47.42 9.64
CA PHE A 452 -24.97 -48.52 8.82
C PHE A 452 -25.11 -49.83 9.60
N THR A 453 -25.72 -50.83 8.97
CA THR A 453 -26.08 -52.07 9.65
C THR A 453 -25.81 -53.29 8.78
N ASN A 454 -25.38 -54.39 9.41
CA ASN A 454 -25.22 -55.69 8.75
C ASN A 454 -26.52 -56.54 8.81
N GLU A 455 -27.49 -56.13 9.63
CA GLU A 455 -28.76 -56.80 9.85
C GLU A 455 -29.93 -55.81 9.74
N GLU A 456 -31.15 -56.32 9.52
CA GLU A 456 -32.34 -55.48 9.48
C GLU A 456 -32.65 -54.88 10.86
N ILE A 457 -32.86 -53.56 10.92
CA ILE A 457 -33.34 -52.87 12.12
C ILE A 457 -34.82 -52.57 11.93
N SER A 458 -35.67 -53.23 12.71
CA SER A 458 -37.12 -53.03 12.70
C SER A 458 -37.66 -52.63 14.08
N SER A 459 -38.74 -51.85 14.10
CA SER A 459 -39.45 -51.47 15.32
C SER A 459 -40.96 -51.57 15.08
N GLY A 460 -41.68 -52.27 15.95
CA GLY A 460 -43.14 -52.43 15.85
C GLY A 460 -43.62 -53.10 14.55
N GLY A 461 -42.79 -53.95 13.91
CA GLY A 461 -43.12 -54.61 12.64
C GLY A 461 -42.85 -53.77 11.37
N SER A 462 -42.28 -52.57 11.51
CA SER A 462 -41.85 -51.74 10.38
C SER A 462 -40.32 -51.70 10.26
N VAL A 463 -39.80 -51.91 9.05
CA VAL A 463 -38.37 -51.84 8.76
C VAL A 463 -37.90 -50.38 8.77
N SER A 464 -36.88 -50.09 9.59
CA SER A 464 -36.25 -48.77 9.69
C SER A 464 -34.97 -48.69 8.87
N TYR A 465 -34.17 -49.76 8.87
CA TYR A 465 -32.98 -49.93 8.04
C TYR A 465 -32.85 -51.37 7.56
N ILE A 466 -32.58 -51.57 6.28
CA ILE A 466 -32.10 -52.85 5.74
C ILE A 466 -30.56 -52.92 5.84
N PRO A 467 -29.96 -54.13 5.76
CA PRO A 467 -28.51 -54.28 5.67
C PRO A 467 -27.93 -53.44 4.52
N ASN A 468 -26.94 -52.61 4.83
CA ASN A 468 -26.38 -51.64 3.87
C ASN A 468 -24.83 -51.55 3.90
N ILE A 469 -24.18 -52.42 4.67
CA ILE A 469 -22.72 -52.61 4.68
C ILE A 469 -22.35 -53.69 3.67
N ILE A 470 -21.50 -53.36 2.70
CA ILE A 470 -20.95 -54.32 1.71
C ILE A 470 -19.68 -54.95 2.27
N SER A 471 -18.76 -54.11 2.77
CA SER A 471 -17.54 -54.55 3.42
C SER A 471 -17.16 -53.61 4.56
N LEU A 472 -16.50 -54.15 5.59
CA LEU A 472 -16.04 -53.39 6.76
C LEU A 472 -14.65 -53.86 7.15
N ASN A 473 -13.74 -52.91 7.33
CA ASN A 473 -12.41 -53.12 7.85
C ASN A 473 -12.20 -52.25 9.09
N LYS A 474 -11.78 -52.88 10.20
CA LYS A 474 -11.55 -52.22 11.48
C LYS A 474 -10.05 -52.17 11.76
N LYS A 475 -9.51 -50.97 11.95
CA LYS A 475 -8.10 -50.75 12.28
C LYS A 475 -7.97 -50.22 13.70
N GLU A 476 -7.19 -50.90 14.53
CA GLU A 476 -6.79 -50.43 15.86
C GLU A 476 -5.42 -49.76 15.79
N ARG A 477 -5.27 -48.62 16.46
CA ARG A 477 -4.05 -47.79 16.36
C ARG A 477 -3.16 -48.00 17.58
N VAL A 478 -1.84 -48.06 17.35
CA VAL A 478 -0.84 -48.25 18.42
C VAL A 478 -0.78 -46.99 19.29
N ALA A 479 -0.95 -47.17 20.61
CA ALA A 479 -0.97 -46.09 21.57
C ALA A 479 0.44 -45.62 21.94
N GLY A 480 0.76 -44.35 21.66
CA GLY A 480 1.69 -43.59 22.50
C GLY A 480 1.15 -43.48 23.93
N ASN A 481 1.98 -43.13 24.92
CA ASN A 481 1.51 -43.00 26.31
C ASN A 481 2.04 -41.74 27.02
N SER A 482 2.61 -40.80 26.26
CA SER A 482 2.91 -39.44 26.65
C SER A 482 2.92 -38.52 25.42
N VAL A 483 2.74 -37.21 25.64
CA VAL A 483 2.76 -36.18 24.61
C VAL A 483 3.76 -35.11 25.00
N LYS A 484 4.53 -34.64 24.01
CA LYS A 484 5.51 -33.58 24.13
C LYS A 484 5.16 -32.45 23.16
N VAL A 485 4.90 -31.25 23.67
CA VAL A 485 4.59 -30.06 22.87
C VAL A 485 5.75 -29.09 22.94
N LEU A 486 6.39 -28.80 21.80
CA LEU A 486 7.36 -27.72 21.64
C LEU A 486 6.64 -26.48 21.12
N TRP A 487 6.82 -25.35 21.79
CA TRP A 487 6.15 -24.09 21.46
C TRP A 487 7.04 -22.89 21.74
N SER A 488 6.71 -21.72 21.20
CA SER A 488 7.47 -20.48 21.47
C SER A 488 6.53 -19.28 21.48
N ALA A 489 6.79 -18.32 22.37
CA ALA A 489 6.02 -17.09 22.43
C ALA A 489 6.83 -15.94 21.83
N PRO A 490 6.44 -15.41 20.66
CA PRO A 490 7.06 -14.20 20.13
C PRO A 490 6.80 -13.02 21.07
N GLY A 491 7.78 -12.13 21.11
CA GLY A 491 7.76 -10.95 21.94
C GLY A 491 8.25 -9.73 21.19
N VAL A 492 8.21 -8.60 21.86
CA VAL A 492 8.89 -7.38 21.42
C VAL A 492 10.17 -7.24 22.23
N SER A 493 11.26 -6.88 21.57
CA SER A 493 12.57 -6.69 22.22
C SER A 493 12.49 -5.65 23.35
N GLY A 494 12.65 -6.08 24.61
CA GLY A 494 12.68 -5.22 25.80
C GLY A 494 14.09 -4.74 26.19
N TYR A 495 15.11 -4.93 25.35
CA TYR A 495 16.52 -4.67 25.70
C TYR A 495 16.90 -3.18 25.71
N VAL A 496 16.02 -2.28 25.26
CA VAL A 496 16.26 -0.83 25.29
C VAL A 496 15.12 -0.20 26.07
N ALA A 497 15.44 0.70 27.00
CA ALA A 497 14.53 1.29 27.98
C ALA A 497 13.30 2.06 27.42
N ASN A 498 13.01 1.98 26.11
CA ASN A 498 11.87 2.59 25.42
C ASN A 498 11.30 1.75 24.24
N ASN A 499 11.56 0.43 24.16
CA ASN A 499 11.01 -0.47 23.11
C ASN A 499 11.22 -0.02 21.64
N ALA A 500 12.15 0.88 21.35
CA ALA A 500 12.33 1.47 20.02
C ALA A 500 13.74 1.18 19.47
N ALA A 501 13.80 0.63 18.26
CA ALA A 501 15.02 0.36 17.52
C ALA A 501 14.86 0.73 16.03
N PRO A 502 15.96 1.00 15.31
CA PRO A 502 15.92 1.14 13.85
C PRO A 502 15.50 -0.20 13.23
N VAL A 503 14.37 -0.21 12.53
CA VAL A 503 13.88 -1.40 11.78
C VAL A 503 14.25 -1.33 10.30
N TRP A 504 14.69 -0.15 9.85
CA TRP A 504 15.31 0.10 8.56
C TRP A 504 16.14 1.39 8.64
N ILE A 505 17.28 1.41 7.96
CA ILE A 505 18.16 2.58 7.83
C ILE A 505 18.43 2.81 6.35
N SER A 506 18.40 4.07 5.91
CA SER A 506 18.70 4.42 4.52
C SER A 506 20.15 4.10 4.16
N SER A 507 20.37 3.76 2.89
CA SER A 507 21.71 3.80 2.30
C SER A 507 22.25 5.24 2.29
N GLU A 508 23.53 5.38 1.91
CA GLU A 508 24.21 6.66 1.71
C GLU A 508 23.73 7.40 0.44
N ASP A 509 22.64 6.94 -0.20
CA ASP A 509 21.99 7.61 -1.32
C ASP A 509 21.68 9.07 -0.95
N GLY A 510 21.93 9.99 -1.88
CA GLY A 510 21.56 11.38 -1.69
C GLY A 510 20.42 11.83 -2.59
N LEU A 511 19.81 12.93 -2.16
CA LEU A 511 18.80 13.66 -2.89
C LEU A 511 19.48 14.77 -3.67
N ALA A 512 19.12 14.87 -4.95
CA ALA A 512 19.69 15.87 -5.83
C ALA A 512 18.96 17.22 -5.75
N ALA A 513 19.71 18.29 -6.03
CA ALA A 513 19.16 19.61 -6.35
C ALA A 513 20.03 20.26 -7.41
N GLY A 514 19.43 21.07 -8.27
CA GLY A 514 20.12 21.79 -9.33
C GLY A 514 19.32 23.00 -9.78
N ASN A 515 19.63 23.53 -10.95
CA ASN A 515 18.89 24.64 -11.54
C ASN A 515 18.22 24.24 -12.85
N LEU A 516 17.10 24.88 -13.15
CA LEU A 516 16.49 24.82 -14.47
C LEU A 516 17.44 25.42 -15.51
N ALA A 517 17.81 24.66 -16.53
CA ALA A 517 18.78 25.08 -17.55
C ALA A 517 18.13 25.89 -18.69
N THR A 518 16.85 25.66 -18.96
CA THR A 518 16.08 26.34 -20.01
C THR A 518 14.68 26.66 -19.50
N ASN A 519 14.11 27.81 -19.90
CA ASN A 519 12.74 28.18 -19.52
C ASN A 519 11.76 27.03 -19.76
N LEU A 520 10.86 26.81 -18.79
CA LEU A 520 9.81 25.81 -18.83
C LEU A 520 8.45 26.50 -18.96
N ASN A 521 7.76 26.29 -20.07
CA ASN A 521 6.41 26.84 -20.26
C ASN A 521 5.39 26.08 -19.41
N SER A 522 4.28 26.70 -19.01
CA SER A 522 3.24 26.05 -18.18
C SER A 522 2.58 24.83 -18.83
N THR A 523 2.61 24.74 -20.17
CA THR A 523 2.04 23.63 -20.95
C THR A 523 3.07 22.63 -21.45
N GLU A 524 4.35 22.75 -21.05
CA GLU A 524 5.41 21.85 -21.50
C GLU A 524 5.20 20.42 -20.99
N THR A 525 5.22 19.45 -21.92
CA THR A 525 5.07 18.00 -21.68
C THR A 525 6.24 17.18 -22.22
N GLY A 526 7.19 17.82 -22.90
CA GLY A 526 8.38 17.21 -23.44
C GLY A 526 9.35 16.84 -22.32
N TYR A 527 10.22 17.78 -21.97
CA TYR A 527 11.32 17.56 -21.04
C TYR A 527 11.53 18.77 -20.15
N ILE A 528 11.95 18.53 -18.91
CA ILE A 528 12.57 19.53 -18.05
C ILE A 528 14.10 19.35 -18.14
N ASN A 529 14.82 20.45 -18.38
CA ASN A 529 16.27 20.43 -18.49
C ASN A 529 16.89 20.95 -17.20
N ILE A 530 17.65 20.09 -16.51
CA ILE A 530 18.20 20.37 -15.19
C ILE A 530 19.71 20.33 -15.27
N ASN A 531 20.36 21.33 -14.70
CA ASN A 531 21.79 21.32 -14.44
C ASN A 531 22.04 21.12 -12.94
N LEU A 532 22.73 20.04 -12.56
CA LEU A 532 23.04 19.72 -11.17
C LEU A 532 24.40 20.29 -10.70
N GLN A 533 25.13 20.98 -11.58
CA GLN A 533 26.41 21.58 -11.23
C GLN A 533 26.20 22.71 -10.20
N SER A 534 26.96 22.66 -9.11
CA SER A 534 26.99 23.71 -8.09
C SER A 534 28.39 24.31 -7.96
N VAL A 535 28.49 25.50 -7.38
CA VAL A 535 29.76 26.25 -7.21
C VAL A 535 30.75 25.54 -6.28
N ASP A 536 30.25 24.62 -5.45
CA ASP A 536 30.98 23.97 -4.35
C ASP A 536 31.58 22.60 -4.74
N GLN A 537 31.24 22.08 -5.93
CA GLN A 537 31.74 20.78 -6.40
C GLN A 537 32.73 20.97 -7.55
N LEU A 538 33.82 20.18 -7.54
CA LEU A 538 34.67 20.00 -8.72
C LEU A 538 33.76 19.67 -9.91
N ILE A 539 33.98 20.32 -11.04
CA ILE A 539 33.13 20.24 -12.23
C ILE A 539 33.03 18.77 -12.69
N ASP A 540 32.02 18.04 -12.22
CA ASP A 540 31.67 16.73 -12.73
C ASP A 540 30.49 16.91 -13.69
N SER A 541 30.76 16.76 -14.98
CA SER A 541 29.75 16.83 -16.04
C SER A 541 28.79 15.64 -16.05
N ASN A 542 28.99 14.64 -15.17
CA ASN A 542 28.22 13.39 -15.15
C ASN A 542 27.22 13.30 -13.98
N LEU A 543 27.08 14.35 -13.17
CA LEU A 543 26.09 14.40 -12.09
C LEU A 543 24.66 14.29 -12.67
N VAL A 544 23.91 13.29 -12.20
CA VAL A 544 22.50 13.09 -12.49
C VAL A 544 21.72 12.83 -11.22
N ILE A 545 20.42 13.13 -11.26
CA ILE A 545 19.47 12.59 -10.29
C ILE A 545 19.52 11.07 -10.43
N PRO A 546 19.82 10.31 -9.37
CA PRO A 546 20.12 8.88 -9.47
C PRO A 546 18.89 8.01 -9.79
N ASP A 547 17.68 8.53 -9.60
CA ASP A 547 16.43 7.80 -9.80
C ASP A 547 15.85 8.02 -11.21
N PHE A 548 15.42 6.95 -11.88
CA PHE A 548 14.87 7.05 -13.25
C PHE A 548 13.44 7.60 -13.32
N SER A 549 12.75 7.71 -12.20
CA SER A 549 11.43 8.33 -12.08
C SER A 549 11.26 8.93 -10.70
N GLY A 550 10.39 9.94 -10.59
CA GLY A 550 10.14 10.60 -9.32
C GLY A 550 9.50 11.96 -9.48
N PHE A 551 9.71 12.81 -8.49
CA PHE A 551 9.12 14.14 -8.42
C PHE A 551 10.21 15.20 -8.31
N LEU A 552 9.94 16.36 -8.91
CA LEU A 552 10.79 17.53 -8.91
C LEU A 552 9.99 18.72 -8.42
N LEU A 553 10.49 19.43 -7.43
CA LEU A 553 9.92 20.68 -6.99
C LEU A 553 10.67 21.85 -7.62
N ILE A 554 9.92 22.77 -8.22
CA ILE A 554 10.43 24.05 -8.70
C ILE A 554 9.43 25.15 -8.33
N ASP A 555 9.91 26.22 -7.68
CA ASP A 555 9.08 27.27 -7.09
C ASP A 555 7.94 26.72 -6.21
N THR A 556 6.72 26.68 -6.78
CA THR A 556 5.49 26.18 -6.13
C THR A 556 4.82 25.04 -6.90
N GLU A 557 5.50 24.46 -7.90
CA GLU A 557 5.00 23.36 -8.72
C GLU A 557 5.79 22.07 -8.45
N VAL A 558 5.07 20.95 -8.30
CA VAL A 558 5.66 19.62 -8.35
C VAL A 558 5.44 19.01 -9.73
N ILE A 559 6.50 18.52 -10.35
CA ILE A 559 6.52 17.87 -11.66
C ILE A 559 6.89 16.40 -11.47
N GLU A 560 6.08 15.49 -12.00
CA GLU A 560 6.40 14.06 -12.07
C GLU A 560 7.15 13.76 -13.38
N TYR A 561 8.26 13.03 -13.28
CA TYR A 561 9.07 12.60 -14.44
C TYR A 561 9.17 11.08 -14.51
N GLU A 562 9.34 10.55 -15.73
CA GLU A 562 9.29 9.10 -16.02
C GLU A 562 10.49 8.55 -16.79
N GLY A 563 11.59 9.29 -16.84
CA GLY A 563 12.83 8.81 -17.44
C GLY A 563 13.87 9.91 -17.62
N LEU A 564 15.11 9.49 -17.84
CA LEU A 564 16.25 10.36 -18.10
C LEU A 564 16.77 10.12 -19.51
N GLU A 565 16.99 11.18 -20.26
CA GLU A 565 17.57 11.07 -21.60
C GLU A 565 19.11 10.97 -21.51
N PHE A 566 19.66 9.91 -22.10
CA PHE A 566 21.09 9.69 -22.28
C PHE A 566 21.47 9.85 -23.74
N GLU A 567 22.71 10.30 -23.99
CA GLU A 567 23.32 10.34 -25.31
C GLU A 567 24.59 9.48 -25.35
N TYR A 568 24.83 8.84 -26.50
CA TYR A 568 26.04 8.05 -26.73
C TYR A 568 26.38 7.93 -28.21
N TYR A 569 27.60 7.51 -28.51
CA TYR A 569 27.99 7.13 -29.86
C TYR A 569 28.01 5.61 -29.95
N LYS A 570 27.24 5.05 -30.89
CA LYS A 570 27.10 3.60 -31.02
C LYS A 570 28.38 2.95 -31.54
N SER A 571 28.78 1.82 -30.93
CA SER A 571 30.01 1.10 -31.29
C SER A 571 30.05 0.57 -32.72
N SER A 572 28.89 0.28 -33.32
CA SER A 572 28.81 -0.33 -34.65
C SER A 572 29.05 0.63 -35.82
N ASP A 573 28.56 1.87 -35.70
CA ASP A 573 28.46 2.81 -36.83
C ASP A 573 28.86 4.25 -36.46
N ASN A 574 29.26 4.48 -35.21
CA ASN A 574 29.67 5.78 -34.69
C ASN A 574 28.57 6.86 -34.77
N ALA A 575 27.31 6.48 -34.94
CA ALA A 575 26.19 7.41 -34.94
C ALA A 575 25.89 7.91 -33.52
N LYS A 576 25.62 9.21 -33.39
CA LYS A 576 25.09 9.79 -32.14
C LYS A 576 23.64 9.29 -31.94
N GLN A 577 23.37 8.72 -30.79
CA GLN A 577 22.06 8.22 -30.36
C GLN A 577 21.60 8.95 -29.11
N THR A 578 20.30 9.16 -28.98
CA THR A 578 19.63 9.65 -27.76
C THR A 578 18.58 8.63 -27.34
N VAL A 579 18.57 8.24 -26.08
CA VAL A 579 17.66 7.22 -25.55
C VAL A 579 17.08 7.67 -24.22
N LEU A 580 15.79 7.41 -24.00
CA LEU A 580 15.13 7.61 -22.72
C LEU A 580 15.28 6.35 -21.86
N ILE A 581 16.00 6.46 -20.75
CA ILE A 581 16.19 5.38 -19.80
C ILE A 581 15.15 5.50 -18.68
N THR A 582 14.35 4.46 -18.51
CA THR A 582 13.28 4.41 -17.50
C THR A 582 13.56 3.41 -16.37
N ASN A 583 14.56 2.55 -16.53
CA ASN A 583 14.92 1.51 -15.56
C ASN A 583 16.40 1.08 -15.68
N PRO A 584 16.97 0.41 -14.66
CA PRO A 584 18.36 -0.03 -14.66
C PRO A 584 18.74 -1.03 -15.77
N SER A 585 17.81 -1.88 -16.21
CA SER A 585 18.11 -2.86 -17.28
C SER A 585 18.35 -2.17 -18.62
N ASP A 586 17.52 -1.16 -18.91
CA ASP A 586 17.65 -0.34 -20.12
C ASP A 586 18.95 0.48 -20.11
N PHE A 587 19.35 0.99 -18.94
CA PHE A 587 20.66 1.65 -18.76
C PHE A 587 21.80 0.75 -19.24
N TRP A 588 21.91 -0.47 -18.69
CA TRP A 588 23.01 -1.39 -19.01
C TRP A 588 23.00 -1.86 -20.47
N LYS A 589 21.81 -2.07 -21.03
CA LYS A 589 21.62 -2.38 -22.45
C LYS A 589 22.27 -1.31 -23.32
N HIS A 590 21.95 -0.03 -23.11
CA HIS A 590 22.49 1.06 -23.92
C HIS A 590 23.95 1.41 -23.57
N TYR A 591 24.36 1.28 -22.31
CA TYR A 591 25.75 1.42 -21.87
C TYR A 591 26.69 0.45 -22.63
N SER A 592 26.25 -0.80 -22.84
CA SER A 592 27.03 -1.81 -23.57
C SER A 592 27.15 -1.54 -25.08
N LEU A 593 26.20 -0.80 -25.66
CA LEU A 593 26.18 -0.43 -27.08
C LEU A 593 27.01 0.81 -27.39
N ALA A 594 27.44 1.54 -26.35
CA ALA A 594 28.21 2.75 -26.48
C ALA A 594 29.70 2.46 -26.68
N LYS A 595 30.33 3.25 -27.55
CA LYS A 595 31.78 3.18 -27.76
C LYS A 595 32.52 3.85 -26.62
N THR A 596 33.79 3.50 -26.45
CA THR A 596 34.75 4.28 -25.67
C THR A 596 35.41 5.37 -26.53
N ASP A 597 35.72 6.50 -25.92
CA ASP A 597 36.47 7.58 -26.56
C ASP A 597 37.99 7.33 -26.53
N ALA A 598 38.77 8.30 -27.03
CA ALA A 598 40.23 8.21 -27.09
C ALA A 598 40.93 8.17 -25.72
N GLN A 599 40.20 8.46 -24.63
CA GLN A 599 40.68 8.39 -23.25
C GLN A 599 40.18 7.13 -22.53
N ASN A 600 39.62 6.15 -23.28
CA ASN A 600 38.97 4.95 -22.76
C ASN A 600 37.75 5.22 -21.86
N ILE A 601 37.10 6.37 -22.02
CA ILE A 601 35.88 6.71 -21.28
C ILE A 601 34.68 6.31 -22.13
N ASN A 602 33.71 5.61 -21.54
CA ASN A 602 32.48 5.25 -22.24
C ASN A 602 31.72 6.53 -22.66
N THR A 603 31.30 6.62 -23.91
CA THR A 603 30.58 7.79 -24.44
C THR A 603 29.13 7.92 -23.95
N PHE A 604 28.61 6.91 -23.25
CA PHE A 604 27.28 6.91 -22.66
C PHE A 604 27.21 7.87 -21.46
N LYS A 605 26.48 8.97 -21.65
CA LYS A 605 26.36 10.04 -20.65
C LYS A 605 24.97 10.66 -20.65
N ALA A 606 24.57 11.24 -19.54
CA ALA A 606 23.28 11.88 -19.43
C ALA A 606 23.24 13.23 -20.17
N SER A 607 22.08 13.58 -20.70
CA SER A 607 21.83 14.85 -21.40
C SER A 607 21.40 16.00 -20.46
N GLY A 608 21.00 15.70 -19.22
CA GLY A 608 20.35 16.64 -18.29
C GLY A 608 18.85 16.82 -18.53
N ARG A 609 18.26 16.13 -19.51
CA ARG A 609 16.82 16.18 -19.84
C ARG A 609 16.05 15.06 -19.17
N TYR A 610 15.01 15.43 -18.44
CA TYR A 610 14.10 14.53 -17.73
C TYR A 610 12.73 14.56 -18.40
N LYS A 611 12.20 13.40 -18.78
CA LYS A 611 10.91 13.30 -19.49
C LYS A 611 9.77 13.62 -18.54
N ILE A 612 8.97 14.64 -18.87
CA ILE A 612 7.83 15.04 -18.05
C ILE A 612 6.70 14.02 -18.25
N LYS A 613 6.26 13.40 -17.16
CA LYS A 613 5.06 12.57 -17.12
C LYS A 613 3.83 13.41 -16.82
N LYS A 614 3.93 14.27 -15.81
CA LYS A 614 2.81 15.10 -15.35
C LYS A 614 3.28 16.42 -14.72
N ARG A 615 2.71 17.52 -15.21
CA ARG A 615 2.75 18.86 -14.59
C ARG A 615 1.71 18.95 -13.48
N ALA A 616 1.88 19.87 -12.53
CA ALA A 616 0.93 20.05 -11.44
C ALA A 616 0.65 18.74 -10.65
N ALA A 617 1.70 17.96 -10.39
CA ALA A 617 1.59 16.75 -9.58
C ALA A 617 1.34 17.10 -8.10
N LEU A 618 0.87 16.11 -7.33
CA LEU A 618 0.60 16.23 -5.88
C LEU A 618 -0.32 17.41 -5.49
N GLY A 619 -1.24 17.82 -6.38
CA GLY A 619 -2.21 18.89 -6.09
C GLY A 619 -1.67 20.31 -6.27
N THR A 620 -0.45 20.47 -6.80
CA THR A 620 0.10 21.79 -7.16
C THR A 620 -0.55 22.36 -8.43
N SER A 621 -0.15 23.57 -8.87
CA SER A 621 -0.64 24.21 -10.10
C SER A 621 0.50 24.45 -11.09
N ALA A 622 0.23 24.19 -12.38
CA ALA A 622 1.24 24.34 -13.43
C ALA A 622 1.58 25.81 -13.70
N LYS A 623 2.86 26.16 -13.74
CA LYS A 623 3.34 27.54 -13.96
C LYS A 623 4.47 27.59 -14.99
N ALA A 624 4.74 28.80 -15.48
CA ALA A 624 5.94 29.04 -16.27
C ALA A 624 7.12 29.29 -15.32
N HIS A 625 8.27 28.70 -15.62
CA HIS A 625 9.50 28.84 -14.85
C HIS A 625 10.62 29.35 -15.75
N ASN A 626 11.38 30.34 -15.29
CA ASN A 626 12.50 30.90 -16.05
C ASN A 626 13.78 30.11 -15.74
N GLY A 627 14.66 29.86 -16.71
CA GLY A 627 15.95 29.16 -16.49
C GLY A 627 17.04 30.04 -15.88
N SER A 628 16.85 31.36 -15.87
CA SER A 628 17.71 32.33 -15.19
C SER A 628 16.91 33.03 -14.10
N GLY A 629 17.48 33.14 -12.89
CA GLY A 629 16.81 33.73 -11.73
C GLY A 629 16.15 35.08 -12.06
N ASN A 630 14.92 35.28 -11.58
CA ASN A 630 14.22 36.55 -11.71
C ASN A 630 15.00 37.62 -10.92
N ALA A 631 15.27 38.76 -11.55
CA ALA A 631 15.92 39.90 -10.90
C ALA A 631 14.98 40.55 -9.88
N VAL A 632 14.82 39.92 -8.71
CA VAL A 632 14.12 40.49 -7.55
C VAL A 632 15.07 41.32 -6.68
N VAL A 633 16.36 41.33 -7.02
CA VAL A 633 17.42 42.06 -6.32
C VAL A 633 17.80 43.29 -7.14
N SER A 634 17.66 44.48 -6.55
CA SER A 634 18.19 45.71 -7.13
C SER A 634 19.61 45.94 -6.62
N LEU A 635 20.61 45.88 -7.51
CA LEU A 635 22.01 46.09 -7.15
C LEU A 635 22.35 47.58 -7.11
N TYR A 636 22.95 48.01 -6.01
CA TYR A 636 23.45 49.36 -5.79
C TYR A 636 24.91 49.29 -5.34
N GLY A 637 25.81 49.98 -6.01
CA GLY A 637 27.22 49.98 -5.64
C GLY A 637 28.13 50.55 -6.70
N PRO A 638 29.38 50.92 -6.32
CA PRO A 638 29.89 50.88 -4.95
C PRO A 638 29.24 51.95 -4.04
N ILE A 639 28.92 51.56 -2.81
CA ILE A 639 28.48 52.46 -1.73
C ILE A 639 29.61 52.55 -0.70
N ASP A 640 29.92 53.76 -0.25
CA ASP A 640 30.88 53.97 0.83
C ASP A 640 30.14 54.01 2.16
N LEU A 641 30.35 52.97 2.99
CA LEU A 641 29.78 52.87 4.33
C LEU A 641 30.59 53.67 5.36
N THR A 642 31.55 54.52 4.97
CA THR A 642 32.32 55.37 5.90
C THR A 642 32.09 56.86 5.71
N ALA A 643 31.37 57.25 4.65
CA ALA A 643 31.12 58.66 4.29
C ALA A 643 29.63 59.07 4.41
N PRO A 644 29.33 60.31 4.87
CA PRO A 644 27.97 60.82 5.02
C PRO A 644 27.23 61.06 3.69
N GLY A 645 25.89 60.96 3.71
CA GLY A 645 24.98 61.22 2.57
C GLY A 645 24.46 59.98 1.82
N ASP A 646 23.37 60.14 1.05
CA ASP A 646 22.62 59.06 0.36
C ASP A 646 23.12 58.73 -1.07
N ALA A 647 24.07 59.50 -1.60
CA ALA A 647 24.55 59.31 -2.96
C ALA A 647 25.46 58.06 -3.08
N PRO A 648 25.39 57.32 -4.20
CA PRO A 648 26.39 56.29 -4.52
C PRO A 648 27.80 56.89 -4.49
N PHE A 649 28.83 56.06 -4.27
CA PHE A 649 30.22 56.53 -4.28
C PHE A 649 30.52 57.19 -5.64
N LYS A 650 30.91 58.47 -5.62
CA LYS A 650 31.23 59.27 -6.82
C LYS A 650 32.73 59.51 -7.00
N GLY A 651 33.56 58.94 -6.13
CA GLY A 651 35.02 59.05 -6.25
C GLY A 651 35.60 58.02 -7.22
N ASP A 652 36.88 58.16 -7.53
CA ASP A 652 37.62 57.12 -8.25
C ASP A 652 37.92 55.94 -7.31
N LEU A 653 37.74 54.71 -7.81
CA LEU A 653 38.10 53.51 -7.07
C LEU A 653 39.63 53.38 -7.10
N ASN A 654 40.26 53.60 -5.95
CA ASN A 654 41.72 53.73 -5.86
C ASN A 654 42.47 52.42 -6.12
N GLN A 655 41.84 51.24 -6.03
CA GLN A 655 42.46 49.93 -6.30
C GLN A 655 41.42 48.86 -6.70
N ILE A 656 41.19 48.64 -8.00
CA ILE A 656 40.32 47.55 -8.49
C ILE A 656 41.17 46.33 -8.89
N TYR A 657 40.69 45.12 -8.63
CA TYR A 657 41.14 43.91 -9.32
C TYR A 657 40.56 43.86 -10.76
N SER A 658 41.01 44.74 -11.65
CA SER A 658 40.42 44.89 -12.99
C SER A 658 40.50 43.60 -13.84
N SER A 659 41.58 42.83 -13.69
CA SER A 659 41.72 41.51 -14.31
C SER A 659 40.79 40.46 -13.69
N ALA A 660 40.55 40.49 -12.37
CA ALA A 660 39.56 39.61 -11.73
C ALA A 660 38.14 39.87 -12.24
N LYS A 661 37.77 41.15 -12.42
CA LYS A 661 36.47 41.51 -13.00
C LYS A 661 36.30 40.92 -14.40
N ASN A 662 37.29 41.07 -15.27
CA ASN A 662 37.23 40.52 -16.63
C ASN A 662 37.20 38.99 -16.65
N VAL A 663 37.96 38.33 -15.76
CA VAL A 663 37.95 36.87 -15.59
C VAL A 663 36.58 36.39 -15.09
N TRP A 664 36.00 37.10 -14.12
CA TRP A 664 34.66 36.82 -13.62
C TRP A 664 33.61 37.03 -14.71
N ASP A 665 33.60 38.17 -15.41
CA ASP A 665 32.64 38.46 -16.48
C ASP A 665 32.72 37.41 -17.61
N ALA A 666 33.92 36.89 -17.91
CA ALA A 666 34.11 35.80 -18.88
C ALA A 666 33.65 34.41 -18.36
N LYS A 667 33.64 34.20 -17.04
CA LYS A 667 33.16 32.97 -16.37
C LYS A 667 31.67 33.05 -15.98
N SER A 668 31.13 34.24 -15.77
CA SER A 668 29.80 34.53 -15.22
C SER A 668 28.63 33.91 -16.01
N PRO A 669 28.70 33.69 -17.34
CA PRO A 669 27.65 32.98 -18.07
C PRO A 669 27.69 31.46 -17.92
N LYS A 670 28.77 30.88 -17.35
CA LYS A 670 29.04 29.44 -17.36
C LYS A 670 28.86 28.74 -16.02
N ILE A 671 28.59 29.50 -14.97
CA ILE A 671 28.25 28.91 -13.70
C ILE A 671 26.72 28.92 -13.63
N GLY A 672 26.09 27.80 -13.97
CA GLY A 672 24.68 27.60 -13.68
C GLY A 672 24.53 27.69 -12.17
N LYS A 673 23.86 28.72 -11.63
CA LYS A 673 23.82 28.90 -10.17
C LYS A 673 22.39 28.94 -9.67
N SER A 674 22.09 27.99 -8.79
CA SER A 674 21.05 28.05 -7.76
C SER A 674 21.25 29.21 -6.75
N PHE A 675 22.31 30.03 -6.92
CA PHE A 675 22.73 31.08 -5.99
C PHE A 675 22.91 32.44 -6.70
N TYR A 676 22.58 33.54 -6.02
CA TYR A 676 22.81 34.89 -6.50
C TYR A 676 24.20 35.42 -6.11
N PRO A 677 25.07 35.74 -7.07
CA PRO A 677 26.32 36.41 -6.77
C PRO A 677 26.11 37.91 -6.54
N VAL A 678 26.65 38.42 -5.43
CA VAL A 678 26.94 39.85 -5.26
C VAL A 678 28.45 40.00 -5.26
N THR A 679 28.96 40.85 -6.15
CA THR A 679 30.40 41.01 -6.37
C THR A 679 30.88 42.42 -6.03
N ASN A 680 32.08 42.51 -5.47
CA ASN A 680 32.80 43.76 -5.35
C ASN A 680 34.30 43.53 -5.55
N PHE A 681 34.86 44.09 -6.63
CA PHE A 681 36.26 43.90 -7.01
C PHE A 681 37.20 44.99 -6.50
N ASP A 682 36.69 45.91 -5.67
CA ASP A 682 37.53 46.90 -5.00
C ASP A 682 38.35 46.26 -3.88
N LYS A 683 39.64 46.64 -3.77
CA LYS A 683 40.51 46.26 -2.65
C LYS A 683 40.19 47.05 -1.38
N SER A 684 39.45 48.16 -1.50
CA SER A 684 39.01 48.96 -0.38
C SER A 684 37.94 48.23 0.44
N LYS A 685 38.23 48.00 1.73
CA LYS A 685 37.32 47.35 2.68
C LYS A 685 36.17 48.27 3.18
N SER A 686 36.11 49.50 2.68
CA SER A 686 35.07 50.50 3.00
C SER A 686 33.98 50.64 1.94
N HIS A 687 34.20 50.09 0.75
CA HIS A 687 33.23 50.16 -0.36
C HIS A 687 32.47 48.84 -0.47
N TYR A 688 31.17 48.92 -0.71
CA TYR A 688 30.29 47.75 -0.73
C TYR A 688 29.38 47.79 -1.96
N THR A 689 29.03 46.63 -2.49
CA THR A 689 27.88 46.44 -3.36
C THR A 689 26.73 45.90 -2.50
N SER A 690 25.55 46.50 -2.59
CA SER A 690 24.36 46.11 -1.84
C SER A 690 23.23 45.72 -2.80
N GLY A 691 22.78 44.47 -2.71
CA GLY A 691 21.58 44.00 -3.39
C GLY A 691 20.36 44.19 -2.49
N VAL A 692 19.44 45.08 -2.84
CA VAL A 692 18.26 45.40 -2.03
C VAL A 692 17.06 44.56 -2.48
N VAL A 693 16.37 43.97 -1.50
CA VAL A 693 15.17 43.16 -1.70
C VAL A 693 14.04 43.67 -0.80
N ALA A 694 12.87 43.93 -1.38
CA ALA A 694 11.67 44.36 -0.65
C ALA A 694 10.76 43.17 -0.33
N PHE A 695 10.06 43.23 0.81
CA PHE A 695 9.13 42.21 1.29
C PHE A 695 7.79 42.83 1.68
N ASP A 696 6.71 42.38 1.05
CA ASP A 696 5.35 42.81 1.41
C ASP A 696 4.88 42.17 2.74
N SER A 697 5.51 41.06 3.13
CA SER A 697 5.29 40.34 4.41
C SER A 697 5.83 41.09 5.64
N ILE A 698 6.58 42.18 5.46
CA ILE A 698 7.08 43.01 6.56
C ILE A 698 6.20 44.26 6.71
N THR A 699 5.38 44.31 7.77
CA THR A 699 4.58 45.51 8.08
C THR A 699 5.32 46.42 9.07
N THR A 700 5.59 47.66 8.67
CA THR A 700 6.37 48.63 9.45
C THR A 700 5.53 49.41 10.47
N SER A 701 4.21 49.19 10.50
CA SER A 701 3.26 49.86 11.40
C SER A 701 3.12 49.19 12.79
N SER A 702 3.67 47.99 12.98
CA SER A 702 3.55 47.22 14.22
C SER A 702 4.26 47.88 15.41
N LYS A 703 3.57 48.06 16.54
CA LYS A 703 4.09 48.69 17.76
C LYS A 703 3.64 47.90 19.03
N PRO A 704 4.54 47.18 19.72
CA PRO A 704 5.93 46.87 19.35
C PRO A 704 6.01 46.07 18.04
N GLY A 705 7.13 46.19 17.35
CA GLY A 705 7.39 45.45 16.12
C GLY A 705 8.32 44.28 16.39
N PHE A 706 7.97 43.09 15.91
CA PHE A 706 8.81 41.90 15.99
C PHE A 706 9.02 41.32 14.59
N TYR A 707 10.28 41.16 14.22
CA TYR A 707 10.67 40.82 12.86
C TYR A 707 11.65 39.65 12.88
N SER A 708 11.52 38.75 11.90
CA SER A 708 12.50 37.72 11.58
C SER A 708 12.93 37.91 10.14
N MET A 709 14.24 37.92 9.91
CA MET A 709 14.82 38.07 8.58
C MET A 709 16.18 37.38 8.54
N GLY A 710 16.56 36.91 7.36
CA GLY A 710 17.81 36.18 7.24
C GLY A 710 18.11 35.73 5.83
N THR A 711 19.29 35.12 5.70
CA THR A 711 19.83 34.63 4.44
C THR A 711 20.87 33.55 4.71
N ARG A 712 21.21 32.77 3.68
CA ARG A 712 22.38 31.92 3.67
C ARG A 712 23.37 32.42 2.63
N MET A 713 24.63 32.58 3.06
CA MET A 713 25.70 33.08 2.22
C MET A 713 26.96 32.22 2.28
N PHE A 714 27.80 32.27 1.25
CA PHE A 714 29.16 31.72 1.26
C PHE A 714 30.09 32.53 0.36
N PHE A 715 31.37 32.51 0.70
CA PHE A 715 32.42 33.15 -0.09
C PHE A 715 32.92 32.20 -1.18
N ASP A 716 33.37 32.78 -2.29
CA ASP A 716 34.02 32.03 -3.36
C ASP A 716 35.26 31.29 -2.84
N ASN A 717 35.41 30.03 -3.25
CA ASN A 717 36.48 29.15 -2.77
C ASN A 717 37.88 29.73 -3.04
N GLN A 718 38.07 30.28 -4.23
CA GLN A 718 39.34 30.84 -4.70
C GLN A 718 39.06 32.13 -5.47
N PHE A 719 38.91 33.22 -4.73
CA PHE A 719 38.78 34.54 -5.34
C PHE A 719 40.08 34.89 -6.10
N ASP A 720 40.05 34.61 -7.41
CA ASP A 720 41.11 34.90 -8.37
C ASP A 720 41.26 36.42 -8.47
N THR A 721 42.43 36.92 -8.07
CA THR A 721 42.72 38.36 -8.10
C THR A 721 43.00 38.86 -9.52
N GLY A 722 42.98 37.96 -10.52
CA GLY A 722 43.32 38.23 -11.91
C GLY A 722 44.81 38.45 -12.14
N LEU A 723 45.65 38.15 -11.14
CA LEU A 723 47.11 38.10 -11.25
C LEU A 723 47.51 36.62 -11.31
N LYS A 724 48.47 36.28 -12.18
CA LYS A 724 48.92 34.90 -12.37
C LYS A 724 49.30 34.29 -11.02
N ASP A 725 48.72 33.12 -10.70
CA ASP A 725 48.95 32.34 -9.49
C ASP A 725 48.66 33.09 -8.17
N SER A 726 47.74 34.07 -8.18
CA SER A 726 47.40 34.89 -7.00
C SER A 726 45.90 34.83 -6.66
N TYR A 727 45.60 34.16 -5.55
CA TYR A 727 44.26 34.04 -4.98
C TYR A 727 44.19 34.80 -3.66
N SER A 728 43.10 35.54 -3.43
CA SER A 728 42.89 36.28 -2.19
C SER A 728 41.98 35.50 -1.25
N THR A 729 42.46 35.25 -0.02
CA THR A 729 41.66 34.70 1.08
C THR A 729 40.89 35.80 1.85
N ASP A 730 41.20 37.07 1.59
CA ASP A 730 40.51 38.25 2.15
C ASP A 730 39.22 38.52 1.36
N GLN A 731 38.07 38.12 1.92
CA GLN A 731 36.75 38.39 1.36
C GLN A 731 35.82 38.93 2.46
N ILE A 732 34.91 39.83 2.06
CA ILE A 732 34.00 40.53 2.95
C ILE A 732 32.61 40.53 2.34
N GLY A 733 31.60 40.15 3.13
CA GLY A 733 30.21 40.17 2.75
C GLY A 733 29.30 40.49 3.93
N GLY A 734 28.00 40.25 3.80
CA GLY A 734 27.10 40.42 4.92
C GLY A 734 25.62 40.52 4.56
N PHE A 735 24.83 40.95 5.55
CA PHE A 735 23.39 41.09 5.44
C PHE A 735 22.94 42.41 6.07
N THR A 736 21.99 43.11 5.45
CA THR A 736 21.46 44.38 5.94
C THR A 736 20.02 44.25 6.39
N ILE A 737 19.77 44.60 7.65
CA ILE A 737 18.46 44.69 8.28
C ILE A 737 17.91 46.10 8.07
N PHE A 738 16.62 46.20 7.77
CA PHE A 738 15.93 47.47 7.51
C PHE A 738 16.67 48.36 6.50
N ALA A 739 17.01 47.77 5.35
CA ALA A 739 17.72 48.45 4.28
C ALA A 739 16.91 49.66 3.77
N GLY A 740 17.62 50.74 3.41
CA GLY A 740 17.07 51.84 2.61
C GLY A 740 17.00 51.50 1.13
N ASP A 741 16.47 52.42 0.32
CA ASP A 741 16.22 52.21 -1.12
C ASP A 741 17.47 51.81 -1.91
N ASN A 742 18.63 52.38 -1.56
CA ASN A 742 19.92 52.11 -2.20
C ASN A 742 20.81 51.18 -1.36
N GLY A 743 20.27 50.56 -0.31
CA GLY A 743 21.00 49.60 0.53
C GLY A 743 22.10 50.19 1.43
N LYS A 744 22.29 51.51 1.43
CA LYS A 744 23.27 52.22 2.28
C LYS A 744 22.80 52.46 3.72
N LYS A 745 21.52 52.79 3.92
CA LYS A 745 20.91 52.91 5.25
C LYS A 745 20.57 51.49 5.76
N GLY A 746 20.80 51.22 7.03
CA GLY A 746 20.39 49.96 7.68
C GLY A 746 21.32 49.55 8.83
N TYR A 747 21.01 48.39 9.42
CA TYR A 747 21.96 47.67 10.27
C TYR A 747 22.66 46.60 9.44
N HIS A 748 23.95 46.77 9.19
CA HIS A 748 24.76 45.88 8.37
C HIS A 748 25.49 44.88 9.27
N VAL A 749 25.10 43.62 9.16
CA VAL A 749 25.82 42.47 9.72
C VAL A 749 26.93 42.13 8.73
N VAL A 750 28.14 42.64 8.99
CA VAL A 750 29.31 42.41 8.15
C VAL A 750 30.00 41.13 8.59
N VAL A 751 30.17 40.21 7.65
CA VAL A 751 30.86 38.92 7.79
C VAL A 751 32.15 39.00 6.99
N SER A 752 33.29 38.85 7.64
CA SER A 752 34.61 38.86 6.98
C SER A 752 35.29 37.53 7.19
N THR A 753 35.99 37.01 6.16
CA THR A 753 36.90 35.88 6.37
C THR A 753 37.93 36.23 7.44
N THR A 754 38.42 35.25 8.20
CA THR A 754 39.39 35.50 9.27
C THR A 754 40.68 36.15 8.73
N ALA A 755 41.06 35.85 7.49
CA ALA A 755 42.13 36.56 6.78
C ALA A 755 41.74 38.03 6.49
N GLY A 756 40.50 38.26 6.06
CA GLY A 756 39.94 39.58 5.77
C GLY A 756 39.72 40.49 6.99
N SER A 757 39.40 39.93 8.16
CA SER A 757 39.13 40.66 9.41
C SER A 757 40.40 41.13 10.13
N ARG A 758 41.53 40.41 9.95
CA ARG A 758 42.83 40.66 10.58
C ARG A 758 42.76 40.69 12.11
N SER A 759 42.94 41.87 12.72
CA SER A 759 42.92 42.10 14.18
C SER A 759 41.55 42.60 14.69
N SER A 760 40.55 42.63 13.83
CA SER A 760 39.15 42.93 14.19
C SER A 760 38.33 41.65 14.36
N LYS A 761 37.13 41.76 14.94
CA LYS A 761 36.12 40.68 14.94
C LYS A 761 35.75 40.28 13.51
N ASP A 762 35.59 38.97 13.27
CA ASP A 762 35.12 38.40 12.00
C ASP A 762 33.70 38.88 11.66
N ILE A 763 32.86 39.07 12.69
CA ILE A 763 31.49 39.56 12.59
C ILE A 763 31.38 40.93 13.26
N LYS A 764 30.83 41.92 12.54
CA LYS A 764 30.57 43.28 13.06
C LYS A 764 29.16 43.73 12.71
N ILE A 765 28.58 44.56 13.57
CA ILE A 765 27.30 45.22 13.31
C ILE A 765 27.57 46.71 13.11
N LEU A 766 27.32 47.19 11.90
CA LEU A 766 27.42 48.60 11.55
C LEU A 766 26.03 49.20 11.44
N LYS A 767 25.85 50.43 11.90
CA LYS A 767 24.62 51.20 11.73
C LYS A 767 24.89 52.37 10.82
N THR A 768 24.08 52.50 9.77
CA THR A 768 24.12 53.65 8.87
C THR A 768 22.76 54.35 8.87
N THR A 769 22.74 55.63 9.27
CA THR A 769 21.53 56.48 9.25
C THR A 769 21.34 57.17 7.90
N SER A 770 20.19 57.81 7.68
CA SER A 770 19.94 58.67 6.51
C SER A 770 20.87 59.89 6.42
N SER A 771 21.56 60.26 7.50
CA SER A 771 22.62 61.28 7.51
C SER A 771 24.02 60.73 7.23
N GLY A 772 24.16 59.40 7.08
CA GLY A 772 25.34 58.69 6.58
C GLY A 772 26.56 58.58 7.53
N LEU A 773 26.41 58.85 8.83
CA LEU A 773 27.45 58.50 9.79
C LEU A 773 27.33 57.01 10.15
N THR A 774 28.30 56.21 9.72
CA THR A 774 28.35 54.80 10.09
C THR A 774 29.02 54.62 11.44
N THR A 775 28.34 53.94 12.36
CA THR A 775 28.87 53.63 13.68
C THR A 775 28.88 52.13 13.91
N VAL A 776 29.89 51.64 14.63
CA VAL A 776 29.92 50.26 15.09
C VAL A 776 29.01 50.15 16.31
N ILE A 777 28.01 49.26 16.27
CA ILE A 777 27.17 48.97 17.44
C ILE A 777 27.94 48.05 18.37
N LYS A 778 27.88 48.33 19.68
CA LYS A 778 28.41 47.42 20.71
C LYS A 778 27.55 46.16 20.78
N ASP A 779 28.19 45.00 20.74
CA ASP A 779 27.55 43.69 20.76
C ASP A 779 28.02 42.84 21.95
N SER A 780 27.44 41.66 22.11
CA SER A 780 27.77 40.70 23.18
C SER A 780 29.17 40.08 23.08
N GLN A 781 29.90 40.30 21.98
CA GLN A 781 31.23 39.71 21.74
C GLN A 781 32.31 40.48 22.50
N THR A 782 32.49 40.17 23.79
CA THR A 782 33.37 40.94 24.69
C THR A 782 34.70 40.26 25.01
N ASN A 783 34.81 38.93 24.77
CA ASN A 783 36.01 38.15 25.02
C ASN A 783 36.13 36.99 24.01
N ALA A 784 37.23 36.22 24.07
CA ALA A 784 37.49 35.15 23.10
C ALA A 784 36.44 34.02 23.08
N VAL A 785 35.77 33.74 24.21
CA VAL A 785 34.73 32.69 24.30
C VAL A 785 33.39 33.17 23.73
N SER A 786 33.11 34.48 23.85
CA SER A 786 31.89 35.11 23.33
C SER A 786 32.07 35.76 21.96
N THR A 787 33.21 35.57 21.29
CA THR A 787 33.48 36.12 19.95
C THR A 787 33.43 35.01 18.91
N PHE A 788 32.66 35.22 17.85
CA PHE A 788 32.65 34.30 16.71
C PHE A 788 33.97 34.41 15.95
N ALA A 789 34.62 33.28 15.68
CA ALA A 789 35.87 33.21 14.94
C ALA A 789 35.87 32.00 13.98
N GLY A 790 36.61 32.10 12.88
CA GLY A 790 36.78 31.02 11.92
C GLY A 790 35.83 31.12 10.72
N VAL A 791 35.83 32.27 10.05
CA VAL A 791 35.15 32.44 8.76
C VAL A 791 36.12 32.12 7.63
N TYR A 792 35.80 31.09 6.85
CA TYR A 792 36.59 30.56 5.75
C TYR A 792 35.83 30.65 4.41
N ALA A 793 36.59 30.64 3.32
CA ALA A 793 36.04 30.50 1.98
C ALA A 793 35.41 29.10 1.78
N ALA A 794 34.51 28.95 0.82
CA ALA A 794 33.81 27.69 0.50
C ALA A 794 33.04 27.05 1.68
N GLN A 795 32.71 27.83 2.72
CA GLN A 795 31.83 27.40 3.80
C GLN A 795 30.55 28.23 3.81
N SER A 796 29.42 27.57 4.09
CA SER A 796 28.13 28.26 4.19
C SER A 796 27.87 28.83 5.58
N TYR A 797 27.39 30.07 5.61
CA TYR A 797 27.01 30.82 6.80
C TYR A 797 25.52 31.16 6.72
N ASN A 798 24.74 30.60 7.64
CA ASN A 798 23.34 30.97 7.84
C ASN A 798 23.31 32.15 8.78
N VAL A 799 22.71 33.25 8.33
CA VAL A 799 22.62 34.52 9.05
C VAL A 799 21.15 34.78 9.33
N ASP A 800 20.74 34.53 10.56
CA ASP A 800 19.37 34.72 11.03
C ASP A 800 19.32 35.89 11.99
N VAL A 801 18.34 36.78 11.84
CA VAL A 801 18.21 37.99 12.65
C VAL A 801 16.79 38.14 13.17
N LEU A 802 16.70 38.31 14.48
CA LEU A 802 15.50 38.73 15.18
C LEU A 802 15.63 40.19 15.59
N VAL A 803 14.57 40.97 15.36
CA VAL A 803 14.54 42.38 15.76
C VAL A 803 13.29 42.68 16.58
N LYS A 804 13.48 43.27 17.76
CA LYS A 804 12.40 43.87 18.57
C LYS A 804 12.52 45.39 18.57
N SER A 805 11.55 46.04 17.95
CA SER A 805 11.38 47.50 17.94
C SER A 805 10.45 47.92 19.07
N THR A 806 11.01 48.65 20.03
CA THR A 806 10.30 49.13 21.23
C THR A 806 9.94 50.59 21.08
N TYR A 807 8.69 50.92 21.39
CA TYR A 807 8.14 52.26 21.32
C TYR A 807 7.71 52.74 22.70
N ASN A 808 7.76 54.05 22.94
CA ASN A 808 7.14 54.64 24.11
C ASN A 808 5.61 54.77 23.94
N THR A 809 4.91 55.21 24.98
CA THR A 809 3.44 55.43 24.98
C THR A 809 2.98 56.44 23.92
N GLY A 810 3.86 57.35 23.48
CA GLY A 810 3.60 58.31 22.39
C GLY A 810 3.85 57.75 20.98
N GLY A 811 4.22 56.48 20.86
CA GLY A 811 4.46 55.82 19.58
C GLY A 811 5.80 56.17 18.91
N THR A 812 6.74 56.79 19.64
CA THR A 812 8.12 57.09 19.20
C THR A 812 9.02 55.90 19.47
N LEU A 813 9.85 55.52 18.49
CA LEU A 813 10.80 54.41 18.61
C LEU A 813 11.92 54.79 19.58
N THR A 814 12.12 53.99 20.64
CA THR A 814 13.12 54.23 21.68
C THR A 814 14.28 53.25 21.67
N LYS A 815 14.07 52.04 21.14
CA LYS A 815 15.08 50.98 21.13
C LYS A 815 14.82 49.95 20.04
N ASN A 816 15.89 49.52 19.37
CA ASN A 816 15.89 48.26 18.63
C ASN A 816 16.83 47.26 19.32
N THR A 817 16.32 46.09 19.68
CA THR A 817 17.13 44.93 20.07
C THR A 817 17.34 44.06 18.85
N ILE A 818 18.60 43.74 18.53
CA ILE A 818 19.00 42.94 17.37
C ILE A 818 19.70 41.70 17.91
N THR A 819 19.11 40.54 17.65
CA THR A 819 19.69 39.24 17.99
C THR A 819 20.02 38.50 16.71
N ILE A 820 21.31 38.24 16.50
CA ILE A 820 21.85 37.60 15.30
C ILE A 820 22.28 36.19 15.67
N PHE A 821 21.98 35.23 14.82
CA PHE A 821 22.55 33.90 14.86
C PHE A 821 23.35 33.64 13.59
N ILE A 822 24.63 33.33 13.74
CA ILE A 822 25.50 32.91 12.64
C ILE A 822 25.85 31.45 12.83
N ASN A 823 25.30 30.58 11.97
CA ASN A 823 25.40 29.12 12.10
C ASN A 823 25.04 28.61 13.51
N GLY A 824 24.07 29.27 14.18
CA GLY A 824 23.67 28.95 15.55
C GLY A 824 24.38 29.76 16.65
N PHE A 825 25.51 30.41 16.36
CA PHE A 825 26.19 31.25 17.35
C PHE A 825 25.46 32.58 17.56
N ARG A 826 25.09 32.87 18.80
CA ARG A 826 24.26 34.02 19.17
C ARG A 826 25.08 35.29 19.45
N ILE A 827 24.69 36.40 18.83
CA ILE A 827 25.24 37.73 19.04
C ILE A 827 24.06 38.69 19.32
N ASP A 828 24.08 39.37 20.46
CA ASP A 828 23.05 40.34 20.83
C ASP A 828 23.62 41.76 20.77
N ALA A 829 22.82 42.69 20.27
CA ALA A 829 23.16 44.11 20.21
C ALA A 829 21.92 44.99 20.45
N GLU A 830 22.14 46.18 21.01
CA GLU A 830 21.08 47.13 21.30
C GLU A 830 21.41 48.51 20.75
N ASP A 831 20.45 49.10 20.05
CA ASP A 831 20.52 50.47 19.56
C ASP A 831 19.57 51.36 20.36
N LEU A 832 20.17 52.14 21.27
CA LEU A 832 19.47 53.10 22.14
C LEU A 832 19.59 54.55 21.62
N ALA A 833 20.55 54.81 20.72
CA ALA A 833 20.92 56.16 20.31
C ALA A 833 20.38 56.45 18.90
N SER A 834 19.16 56.99 18.82
CA SER A 834 18.42 57.25 17.57
C SER A 834 18.19 55.98 16.72
N PRO A 835 17.45 54.98 17.22
CA PRO A 835 17.23 53.71 16.53
C PRO A 835 16.61 53.89 15.13
N LEU A 836 17.00 53.02 14.18
CA LEU A 836 16.47 53.05 12.82
C LEU A 836 15.01 52.57 12.80
N ALA A 837 14.13 53.35 12.17
CA ALA A 837 12.76 52.93 11.91
C ALA A 837 12.73 51.64 11.06
N PRO A 838 11.82 50.68 11.35
CA PRO A 838 11.65 49.49 10.53
C PRO A 838 11.42 49.82 9.05
N SER A 839 12.07 49.05 8.18
CA SER A 839 11.89 49.09 6.72
C SER A 839 11.45 47.71 6.25
N ASN A 840 10.66 47.66 5.19
CA ASN A 840 10.24 46.42 4.56
C ASN A 840 11.31 45.85 3.59
N LYS A 841 12.53 46.39 3.62
CA LYS A 841 13.63 45.99 2.75
C LYS A 841 14.79 45.40 3.55
N VAL A 842 15.49 44.46 2.93
CA VAL A 842 16.75 43.88 3.41
C VAL A 842 17.82 44.00 2.33
N GLY A 843 19.09 43.88 2.71
CA GLY A 843 20.22 44.03 1.79
C GLY A 843 21.19 42.85 1.82
N LEU A 844 21.72 42.49 0.65
CA LEU A 844 22.76 41.48 0.44
C LEU A 844 24.07 42.21 0.15
N LEU A 845 25.06 42.12 1.04
CA LEU A 845 26.27 42.95 0.97
C LEU A 845 27.50 42.18 0.49
N CYS A 846 28.24 42.77 -0.45
CA CYS A 846 29.60 42.35 -0.77
C CYS A 846 30.56 43.52 -0.60
N GLY A 847 31.51 43.42 0.32
CA GLY A 847 32.56 44.41 0.54
C GLY A 847 33.77 44.18 -0.37
N GLN A 848 34.26 42.94 -0.43
CA GLN A 848 35.41 42.57 -1.26
C GLN A 848 35.29 41.10 -1.66
N GLY A 849 35.50 40.79 -2.94
CA GLY A 849 35.42 39.44 -3.49
C GLY A 849 34.06 39.11 -4.09
N ILE A 850 33.65 37.85 -3.94
CA ILE A 850 32.39 37.32 -4.49
C ILE A 850 31.66 36.59 -3.38
N VAL A 851 30.41 37.02 -3.14
CA VAL A 851 29.54 36.40 -2.14
C VAL A 851 28.33 35.81 -2.86
N TYR A 852 28.05 34.55 -2.59
CA TYR A 852 26.89 33.86 -3.12
C TYR A 852 25.79 33.78 -2.07
N TYR A 853 24.57 34.13 -2.46
CA TYR A 853 23.37 34.05 -1.63
C TYR A 853 22.40 33.01 -2.17
N ASP A 854 21.87 32.17 -1.29
CA ASP A 854 20.95 31.09 -1.64
C ASP A 854 19.51 31.61 -1.71
N TYR A 855 19.06 32.17 -0.59
CA TYR A 855 17.72 32.73 -0.41
C TYR A 855 17.79 33.95 0.49
N VAL A 856 16.70 34.70 0.50
CA VAL A 856 16.44 35.72 1.52
C VAL A 856 15.01 35.61 1.98
N TYR A 857 14.77 35.82 3.28
CA TYR A 857 13.42 35.88 3.83
C TYR A 857 13.24 37.08 4.74
N GLY A 858 11.98 37.49 4.89
CA GLY A 858 11.58 38.55 5.78
C GLY A 858 10.11 38.44 6.13
N LEU A 859 9.80 38.48 7.43
CA LEU A 859 8.41 38.45 7.91
C LEU A 859 8.27 39.12 9.27
N ASN A 860 7.04 39.57 9.55
CA ASN A 860 6.63 39.89 10.90
C ASN A 860 6.26 38.61 11.67
N ILE A 861 6.68 38.53 12.93
CA ILE A 861 6.33 37.42 13.83
C ILE A 861 5.54 37.94 15.04
N PRO A 862 4.68 37.12 15.67
CA PRO A 862 4.03 37.51 16.92
C PRO A 862 5.03 37.56 18.09
N GLU A 863 4.70 38.28 19.16
CA GLU A 863 5.52 38.28 20.39
C GLU A 863 5.56 36.89 21.04
N LYS A 864 4.39 36.24 21.14
CA LYS A 864 4.19 34.88 21.63
C LYS A 864 3.04 34.23 20.83
N SER A 865 3.17 32.95 20.48
CA SER A 865 2.12 32.15 19.84
C SER A 865 1.81 30.90 20.67
N ASN A 866 0.53 30.50 20.70
CA ASN A 866 0.08 29.22 21.29
C ASN A 866 -0.05 28.11 20.23
N LEU A 867 0.13 28.45 18.95
CA LEU A 867 -0.03 27.55 17.81
C LEU A 867 1.31 27.14 17.21
N THR A 868 2.38 27.91 17.45
CA THR A 868 3.69 27.72 16.80
C THR A 868 4.84 28.16 17.70
N ASP A 869 6.00 27.51 17.58
CA ASP A 869 7.25 27.92 18.26
C ASP A 869 8.02 29.05 17.53
N ILE A 870 7.45 29.61 16.46
CA ILE A 870 8.03 30.73 15.68
C ILE A 870 7.38 32.03 16.11
N ASP A 871 7.64 32.37 17.36
CA ASP A 871 7.33 33.66 17.94
C ASP A 871 8.62 34.27 18.50
N TYR A 872 8.61 35.59 18.70
CA TYR A 872 9.81 36.29 19.13
C TYR A 872 10.36 35.73 20.44
N THR A 873 9.50 35.44 21.42
CA THR A 873 9.90 34.96 22.74
C THR A 873 10.58 33.59 22.69
N SER A 874 10.01 32.66 21.91
CA SER A 874 10.46 31.27 21.78
C SER A 874 11.72 31.16 20.92
N LEU A 875 11.89 32.01 19.91
CA LEU A 875 13.11 32.05 19.12
C LEU A 875 14.24 32.74 19.89
N ASN A 876 13.93 33.85 20.56
CA ASN A 876 14.91 34.61 21.33
C ASN A 876 15.35 33.89 22.62
N SER A 877 14.61 32.91 23.14
CA SER A 877 15.04 32.12 24.31
C SER A 877 16.08 31.04 23.96
N LYS A 878 16.30 30.75 22.67
CA LYS A 878 17.24 29.72 22.23
C LYS A 878 18.68 30.19 22.40
N GLY A 879 19.52 29.31 22.96
CA GLY A 879 20.98 29.50 23.02
C GLY A 879 21.67 29.36 21.65
N SER A 880 21.02 28.66 20.72
CA SER A 880 21.37 28.63 19.30
C SER A 880 20.11 28.53 18.44
N TYR A 881 20.05 29.32 17.37
CA TYR A 881 19.00 29.26 16.37
C TYR A 881 19.65 29.20 14.99
N LYS A 882 19.16 28.29 14.16
CA LYS A 882 19.58 28.15 12.78
C LYS A 882 18.34 27.87 11.96
N TYR A 883 18.06 28.73 11.00
CA TYR A 883 17.05 28.48 9.99
C TYR A 883 17.52 27.32 9.10
N ASN A 884 16.70 26.27 9.01
CA ASN A 884 17.13 24.94 8.57
C ASN A 884 16.98 24.69 7.06
N GLY A 885 17.12 25.71 6.22
CA GLY A 885 16.98 25.57 4.76
C GLY A 885 15.67 26.12 4.20
N VAL A 886 15.59 26.18 2.87
CA VAL A 886 14.57 26.94 2.13
C VAL A 886 13.15 26.34 2.23
N TYR A 887 13.03 25.08 2.67
CA TYR A 887 11.81 24.24 2.75
C TYR A 887 11.76 23.39 4.05
N SER A 888 12.20 23.94 5.20
CA SER A 888 11.78 23.37 6.48
C SER A 888 10.24 23.42 6.56
N ASP A 889 9.63 22.69 7.51
CA ASP A 889 8.18 22.77 7.78
C ASP A 889 7.63 24.20 7.83
N ASP A 890 8.52 25.14 8.16
CA ASP A 890 8.27 26.57 8.29
C ASP A 890 8.07 27.28 6.97
N THR A 891 8.90 26.99 5.99
CA THR A 891 8.89 27.65 4.69
C THR A 891 7.95 27.02 3.68
N ILE A 892 7.71 25.70 3.75
CA ILE A 892 6.70 25.09 2.88
C ILE A 892 5.30 25.66 3.22
N SER A 893 4.99 25.87 4.49
CA SER A 893 3.74 26.58 4.86
C SER A 893 3.72 28.06 4.46
N MET A 894 4.89 28.72 4.33
CA MET A 894 4.99 30.09 3.81
C MET A 894 4.85 30.16 2.28
N LEU A 895 5.29 29.12 1.56
CA LEU A 895 5.33 29.08 0.09
C LEU A 895 4.08 28.44 -0.55
N PHE A 896 3.48 27.44 0.12
CA PHE A 896 2.40 26.62 -0.45
C PHE A 896 1.09 26.67 0.34
N GLY A 897 1.08 27.23 1.56
CA GLY A 897 -0.09 27.16 2.44
C GLY A 897 -0.53 25.70 2.68
N ASP A 898 -1.80 25.41 2.41
CA ASP A 898 -2.45 24.09 2.52
C ASP A 898 -1.99 23.07 1.46
N LEU A 899 -0.68 22.87 1.27
CA LEU A 899 -0.25 21.66 0.60
C LEU A 899 -0.60 20.49 1.52
N ILE A 900 -1.29 19.46 1.02
CA ILE A 900 -1.82 18.37 1.84
C ILE A 900 -0.67 17.65 2.56
N TYR A 901 -0.47 18.06 3.80
CA TYR A 901 0.42 17.49 4.78
C TYR A 901 -0.36 16.45 5.54
N SER A 902 -0.26 15.19 5.12
CA SER A 902 -1.03 14.09 5.69
C SER A 902 -2.56 14.29 5.57
N ALA A 903 -3.32 13.21 5.69
CA ALA A 903 -4.78 13.32 5.65
C ALA A 903 -5.29 14.03 6.91
N GLY A 904 -5.66 15.32 6.78
CA GLY A 904 -6.46 16.04 7.79
C GLY A 904 -5.77 17.14 8.60
N GLU A 905 -4.49 17.44 8.36
CA GLU A 905 -3.84 18.62 8.95
C GLU A 905 -3.70 19.75 7.91
N THR A 906 -4.47 20.82 8.09
CA THR A 906 -4.25 22.12 7.43
C THR A 906 -3.36 22.94 8.34
N ARG A 907 -2.20 23.38 7.85
CA ARG A 907 -1.37 24.37 8.56
C ARG A 907 -1.65 25.74 7.97
N ASP A 908 -2.14 26.67 8.79
CA ASP A 908 -2.45 28.03 8.37
C ASP A 908 -1.26 28.70 7.67
N SER A 909 -1.54 29.35 6.53
CA SER A 909 -0.57 30.17 5.80
C SER A 909 0.00 31.26 6.71
N ARG A 910 1.34 31.30 6.84
CA ARG A 910 2.03 32.16 7.81
C ARG A 910 2.25 33.61 7.36
N ASN A 911 1.64 34.05 6.25
CA ASN A 911 1.75 35.42 5.70
C ASN A 911 3.20 35.97 5.52
N GLY A 912 4.20 35.09 5.53
CA GLY A 912 5.60 35.42 5.30
C GLY A 912 6.01 35.20 3.85
N SER A 913 7.08 35.86 3.39
CA SER A 913 7.61 35.68 2.04
C SER A 913 9.08 35.28 2.10
N LEU A 914 9.43 34.26 1.32
CA LEU A 914 10.79 33.84 1.03
C LEU A 914 11.03 34.06 -0.47
N LYS A 915 12.21 34.58 -0.81
CA LYS A 915 12.65 34.80 -2.18
C LYS A 915 13.90 33.99 -2.44
N GLU A 916 13.79 33.05 -3.36
CA GLU A 916 14.94 32.35 -3.94
C GLU A 916 15.49 33.14 -5.11
N PHE A 917 16.78 32.99 -5.38
CA PHE A 917 17.44 33.74 -6.43
C PHE A 917 17.91 32.91 -7.63
N GLY A 918 17.68 31.60 -7.58
CA GLY A 918 17.83 30.68 -8.70
C GLY A 918 16.54 29.89 -8.92
N SER A 919 16.34 29.38 -10.13
CA SER A 919 15.24 28.47 -10.46
C SER A 919 15.63 27.07 -10.02
N VAL A 920 15.65 26.87 -8.70
CA VAL A 920 16.17 25.65 -8.09
C VAL A 920 15.16 24.53 -8.28
N VAL A 921 15.63 23.42 -8.84
CA VAL A 921 14.89 22.18 -8.97
C VAL A 921 15.38 21.23 -7.89
N ARG A 922 14.47 20.78 -7.02
CA ARG A 922 14.77 19.87 -5.91
C ARG A 922 14.13 18.53 -6.13
N GLN A 923 14.86 17.47 -5.86
CA GLN A 923 14.30 16.13 -5.91
C GLN A 923 13.36 15.88 -4.72
N ILE A 924 12.19 15.34 -5.02
CA ILE A 924 11.33 14.64 -4.07
C ILE A 924 11.40 13.16 -4.45
N LYS A 925 12.02 12.36 -3.58
CA LYS A 925 12.20 10.91 -3.77
C LYS A 925 11.07 10.16 -3.07
N ARG A 926 10.45 9.23 -3.80
CA ARG A 926 9.53 8.24 -3.24
C ARG A 926 10.35 7.03 -2.80
N ILE A 927 10.43 6.81 -1.51
CA ILE A 927 11.13 5.67 -0.92
C ILE A 927 10.07 4.66 -0.48
N LYS A 928 10.06 3.48 -1.10
CA LYS A 928 9.24 2.34 -0.69
C LYS A 928 10.18 1.22 -0.28
N ILE A 929 10.16 0.85 1.01
CA ILE A 929 11.07 -0.13 1.59
C ILE A 929 10.33 -1.22 2.33
N ARG A 930 11.02 -2.35 2.47
CA ARG A 930 10.69 -3.42 3.39
C ARG A 930 11.66 -3.33 4.57
N TYR A 931 11.22 -3.65 5.78
CA TYR A 931 12.11 -3.68 6.93
C TYR A 931 13.15 -4.79 6.79
N ASP A 932 14.34 -4.57 7.36
CA ASP A 932 15.48 -5.47 7.25
C ASP A 932 15.33 -6.72 8.14
N SER A 933 14.35 -6.70 9.06
CA SER A 933 14.05 -7.81 9.96
C SER A 933 13.36 -8.96 9.25
N ALA A 934 13.74 -10.20 9.60
CA ALA A 934 13.06 -11.41 9.11
C ALA A 934 11.56 -11.47 9.51
N ASN A 935 11.23 -10.85 10.65
CA ASN A 935 9.88 -10.74 11.20
C ASN A 935 9.34 -9.32 11.04
N PRO A 936 8.01 -9.09 11.10
CA PRO A 936 7.44 -7.75 11.06
C PRO A 936 7.86 -6.92 12.27
N ALA A 937 7.70 -5.61 12.16
CA ALA A 937 7.92 -4.67 13.25
C ALA A 937 6.69 -3.78 13.45
N ILE A 938 6.50 -3.26 14.66
CA ILE A 938 5.48 -2.25 14.94
C ILE A 938 6.14 -0.89 14.74
N PRO A 939 5.93 -0.18 13.61
CA PRO A 939 6.60 1.09 13.37
C PRO A 939 6.03 2.16 14.31
N LEU A 940 6.91 3.04 14.78
CA LEU A 940 6.55 4.13 15.70
C LEU A 940 6.62 5.48 14.98
N TYR A 941 7.76 5.81 14.37
CA TYR A 941 7.96 7.08 13.65
C TYR A 941 9.17 7.01 12.71
N LEU A 942 9.26 7.98 11.81
CA LEU A 942 10.46 8.22 11.00
C LEU A 942 11.39 9.20 11.71
N SER A 943 12.70 9.00 11.59
CA SER A 943 13.70 9.92 12.11
C SER A 943 14.74 10.23 11.05
N SER A 944 15.04 11.51 10.83
CA SER A 944 16.20 11.96 10.04
C SER A 944 17.45 12.18 10.90
N GLY A 945 17.41 11.80 12.19
CA GLY A 945 18.50 12.02 13.12
C GLY A 945 18.82 13.52 13.26
N VAL A 946 20.09 13.88 13.05
CA VAL A 946 20.56 15.28 13.07
C VAL A 946 20.43 15.94 11.68
N ASN A 947 20.04 15.20 10.64
CA ASN A 947 20.00 15.69 9.27
C ASN A 947 18.80 16.61 9.05
N LYS A 948 19.07 17.93 9.00
CA LYS A 948 18.05 18.97 8.79
C LYS A 948 17.91 19.39 7.32
N ASN A 949 18.75 18.83 6.45
CA ASN A 949 18.78 19.14 5.02
C ASN A 949 17.76 18.31 4.21
N VAL A 950 16.99 17.48 4.90
CA VAL A 950 16.00 16.56 4.33
C VAL A 950 14.67 16.77 5.06
N ASN A 951 13.56 16.81 4.33
CA ASN A 951 12.22 16.89 4.91
C ASN A 951 11.38 15.66 4.50
N ILE A 952 10.57 15.15 5.42
CA ILE A 952 9.61 14.06 5.20
C ILE A 952 8.27 14.70 4.88
N MET A 953 7.87 14.67 3.61
CA MET A 953 6.61 15.28 3.17
C MET A 953 5.39 14.44 3.55
N SER A 954 5.53 13.12 3.47
CA SER A 954 4.46 12.18 3.78
C SER A 954 5.07 10.82 4.08
N SER A 955 4.38 10.04 4.91
CA SER A 955 4.77 8.66 5.19
C SER A 955 3.57 7.77 5.43
N LYS A 956 3.80 6.48 5.22
CA LYS A 956 2.87 5.39 5.41
C LYS A 956 3.66 4.26 6.03
N LEU A 957 3.53 4.13 7.34
CA LEU A 957 4.25 3.13 8.13
C LEU A 957 3.36 1.90 8.32
N GLN A 958 3.85 0.73 7.93
CA GLN A 958 3.15 -0.54 8.08
C GLN A 958 4.00 -1.54 8.85
N PRO A 959 3.43 -2.68 9.28
CA PRO A 959 4.21 -3.67 9.99
C PRO A 959 5.37 -4.33 9.22
N PHE A 960 5.31 -4.34 7.88
CA PHE A 960 6.32 -4.99 7.03
C PHE A 960 7.10 -4.02 6.15
N THR A 961 6.51 -2.87 5.88
CA THR A 961 6.95 -1.92 4.87
C THR A 961 6.79 -0.51 5.38
N ALA A 962 7.57 0.39 4.82
CA ALA A 962 7.34 1.82 4.95
C ALA A 962 7.41 2.46 3.58
N GLU A 963 6.52 3.41 3.35
CA GLU A 963 6.56 4.25 2.17
C GLU A 963 6.63 5.71 2.62
N MET A 964 7.47 6.50 1.97
CA MET A 964 7.68 7.89 2.34
C MET A 964 8.08 8.75 1.14
N LEU A 965 7.64 10.00 1.16
CA LEU A 965 8.09 11.05 0.24
C LEU A 965 9.09 11.92 0.98
N VAL A 966 10.31 11.95 0.46
CA VAL A 966 11.44 12.62 1.09
C VAL A 966 11.98 13.68 0.15
N MET A 967 12.12 14.90 0.64
CA MET A 967 12.47 16.07 -0.15
C MET A 967 13.84 16.61 0.24
N ASN A 968 14.62 17.00 -0.78
CA ASN A 968 15.83 17.79 -0.56
C ASN A 968 15.43 19.21 -0.12
N ASN A 969 15.94 19.65 1.04
CA ASN A 969 15.64 20.97 1.60
C ASN A 969 16.70 22.04 1.26
N THR A 970 17.66 21.71 0.40
CA THR A 970 18.80 22.57 0.07
C THR A 970 18.87 22.82 -1.44
N SER A 971 19.78 23.70 -1.84
CA SER A 971 20.04 24.03 -3.22
C SER A 971 21.21 23.23 -3.82
N GLY A 972 21.67 22.18 -3.11
CA GLY A 972 22.73 21.25 -3.53
C GLY A 972 22.41 19.81 -3.14
N PHE A 973 23.33 18.89 -3.41
CA PHE A 973 23.16 17.47 -3.11
C PHE A 973 23.20 17.19 -1.60
N VAL A 974 22.34 16.31 -1.10
CA VAL A 974 22.23 15.97 0.33
C VAL A 974 22.17 14.47 0.51
N ASN A 975 23.07 13.88 1.28
CA ASN A 975 23.00 12.47 1.61
C ASN A 975 21.91 12.20 2.64
N LEU A 976 21.18 11.08 2.48
CA LEU A 976 20.18 10.64 3.46
C LEU A 976 20.85 10.06 4.71
N ALA A 977 21.95 9.33 4.53
CA ALA A 977 22.82 8.86 5.61
C ALA A 977 24.30 9.15 5.33
N ASP A 978 25.11 9.31 6.37
CA ASP A 978 26.57 9.54 6.29
C ASP A 978 27.42 8.47 7.01
N GLY A 979 26.78 7.37 7.43
CA GLY A 979 27.43 6.28 8.17
C GLY A 979 27.89 6.63 9.59
N GLN A 980 27.68 7.86 10.08
CA GLN A 980 28.13 8.33 11.40
C GLN A 980 27.03 9.01 12.23
N TYR A 981 26.56 10.19 11.82
CA TYR A 981 25.72 11.09 12.62
C TYR A 981 24.36 11.36 11.98
N ASN A 982 24.31 11.40 10.65
CA ASN A 982 23.08 11.57 9.90
C ASN A 982 22.60 10.19 9.48
N THR A 983 21.48 9.74 10.05
CA THR A 983 20.82 8.49 9.67
C THR A 983 19.34 8.74 9.47
N PHE A 984 18.89 8.56 8.23
CA PHE A 984 17.47 8.50 7.94
C PHE A 984 16.99 7.07 8.18
N GLN A 985 16.00 6.90 9.06
CA GLN A 985 15.62 5.59 9.55
C GLN A 985 14.15 5.51 9.91
N VAL A 986 13.61 4.30 9.80
CA VAL A 986 12.31 3.94 10.39
C VAL A 986 12.59 3.38 11.77
N VAL A 987 12.00 4.00 12.78
CA VAL A 987 12.10 3.54 14.17
C VAL A 987 10.83 2.78 14.51
N GLY A 988 11.00 1.57 15.05
CA GLY A 988 9.90 0.70 15.41
C GLY A 988 10.30 -0.32 16.47
N THR A 989 9.38 -1.23 16.75
CA THR A 989 9.58 -2.35 17.68
C THR A 989 9.53 -3.65 16.88
N PRO A 990 10.67 -4.31 16.60
CA PRO A 990 10.66 -5.58 15.88
C PRO A 990 10.00 -6.68 16.72
N VAL A 991 9.19 -7.51 16.07
CA VAL A 991 8.68 -8.75 16.67
C VAL A 991 9.78 -9.79 16.55
N VAL A 992 10.15 -10.39 17.67
CA VAL A 992 11.21 -11.41 17.74
C VAL A 992 10.63 -12.72 18.22
N ASP A 993 11.11 -13.82 17.64
CA ASP A 993 10.70 -15.15 18.08
C ASP A 993 11.20 -15.43 19.50
N GLY A 994 10.36 -16.12 20.27
CA GLY A 994 10.74 -16.58 21.59
C GLY A 994 11.66 -17.80 21.52
N GLY A 995 12.35 -18.10 22.62
CA GLY A 995 12.99 -19.40 22.77
C GLY A 995 11.97 -20.53 22.76
N VAL A 996 12.36 -21.69 22.23
CA VAL A 996 11.53 -22.89 22.26
C VAL A 996 11.39 -23.39 23.69
N VAL A 997 10.14 -23.58 24.13
CA VAL A 997 9.74 -24.10 25.43
C VAL A 997 9.07 -25.46 25.23
N GLU A 998 9.26 -26.35 26.20
CA GLU A 998 8.73 -27.70 26.20
C GLU A 998 7.62 -27.85 27.24
N TYR A 999 6.49 -28.42 26.84
CA TYR A 999 5.51 -29.03 27.74
C TYR A 999 5.50 -30.55 27.53
N SER A 1000 5.50 -31.33 28.60
CA SER A 1000 5.44 -32.78 28.55
C SER A 1000 4.40 -33.30 29.52
N THR A 1001 3.59 -34.27 29.08
CA THR A 1001 2.65 -34.99 29.97
C THR A 1001 3.34 -36.09 30.76
N ASP A 1002 4.65 -36.29 30.56
CA ASP A 1002 5.40 -37.30 31.29
C ASP A 1002 5.59 -36.89 32.76
N SER A 1003 5.46 -37.87 33.65
CA SER A 1003 5.74 -37.69 35.07
C SER A 1003 7.08 -38.33 35.39
N PRO A 1004 8.03 -37.61 36.01
CA PRO A 1004 9.35 -38.15 36.35
C PRO A 1004 9.32 -39.43 37.20
N ASP A 1005 8.23 -39.68 37.94
CA ASP A 1005 8.08 -40.80 38.88
C ASP A 1005 7.51 -42.09 38.24
N SER A 1006 7.18 -42.07 36.95
CA SER A 1006 6.57 -43.21 36.25
C SER A 1006 7.59 -44.26 35.83
N ARG A 1007 7.46 -45.51 36.31
CA ARG A 1007 8.31 -46.66 35.92
C ARG A 1007 7.89 -47.36 34.62
N ALA A 1008 6.84 -46.88 33.93
CA ALA A 1008 6.36 -47.48 32.68
C ALA A 1008 7.25 -47.08 31.49
N LYS A 1009 7.54 -48.00 30.56
CA LYS A 1009 8.18 -47.64 29.28
C LYS A 1009 7.29 -46.63 28.53
N LYS A 1010 7.87 -45.49 28.15
CA LYS A 1010 7.15 -44.40 27.48
C LYS A 1010 7.47 -44.31 25.99
N TYR A 1011 6.46 -44.01 25.20
CA TYR A 1011 6.54 -43.72 23.77
C TYR A 1011 5.92 -42.34 23.54
N PRO A 1012 6.72 -41.25 23.65
CA PRO A 1012 6.22 -39.89 23.52
C PRO A 1012 5.88 -39.56 22.06
N VAL A 1013 4.73 -38.94 21.84
CA VAL A 1013 4.40 -38.26 20.59
C VAL A 1013 4.88 -36.81 20.70
N GLN A 1014 5.76 -36.38 19.78
CA GLN A 1014 6.22 -35.00 19.71
C GLN A 1014 5.33 -34.19 18.77
N PHE A 1015 4.95 -32.99 19.21
CA PHE A 1015 4.18 -32.00 18.48
C PHE A 1015 4.91 -30.66 18.49
N ASP A 1016 5.38 -30.24 17.33
CA ASP A 1016 6.12 -28.99 17.17
C ASP A 1016 5.18 -27.91 16.63
N SER A 1017 4.95 -26.88 17.45
CA SER A 1017 4.05 -25.78 17.11
C SER A 1017 4.80 -24.51 16.75
N THR A 1018 4.30 -23.86 15.70
CA THR A 1018 4.70 -22.51 15.27
C THR A 1018 3.89 -21.42 15.99
N TRP A 1019 2.60 -21.67 16.26
CA TRP A 1019 1.65 -20.64 16.66
C TRP A 1019 1.11 -20.78 18.10
N ILE A 1020 1.37 -21.88 18.82
CA ILE A 1020 1.06 -21.96 20.25
C ILE A 1020 2.02 -21.03 21.00
N GLN A 1021 1.45 -20.09 21.76
CA GLN A 1021 2.21 -19.00 22.42
C GLN A 1021 1.96 -18.92 23.93
N SER A 1022 1.29 -19.92 24.51
CA SER A 1022 1.05 -20.00 25.95
C SER A 1022 1.21 -21.42 26.49
N ALA A 1023 1.66 -21.52 27.74
CA ALA A 1023 1.77 -22.80 28.45
C ALA A 1023 0.39 -23.46 28.69
N ILE A 1024 -0.67 -22.66 28.82
CA ILE A 1024 -2.04 -23.14 29.04
C ILE A 1024 -2.54 -23.85 27.79
N ASP A 1025 -2.31 -23.26 26.62
CA ASP A 1025 -2.72 -23.84 25.33
C ASP A 1025 -1.91 -25.10 25.01
N ALA A 1026 -0.59 -25.06 25.25
CA ALA A 1026 0.29 -26.24 25.11
C ALA A 1026 -0.19 -27.41 25.99
N LYS A 1027 -0.55 -27.13 27.24
CA LYS A 1027 -1.13 -28.13 28.16
C LYS A 1027 -2.48 -28.63 27.66
N SER A 1028 -3.39 -27.75 27.24
CA SER A 1028 -4.72 -28.09 26.74
C SER A 1028 -4.66 -29.04 25.54
N ILE A 1029 -3.74 -28.78 24.61
CA ILE A 1029 -3.53 -29.64 23.44
C ILE A 1029 -2.94 -30.99 23.85
N ALA A 1030 -1.92 -31.01 24.72
CA ALA A 1030 -1.31 -32.24 25.18
C ALA A 1030 -2.28 -33.15 25.95
N ASP A 1031 -3.11 -32.57 26.83
CA ASP A 1031 -4.16 -33.28 27.57
C ASP A 1031 -5.22 -33.87 26.62
N TRP A 1032 -5.60 -33.12 25.59
CA TRP A 1032 -6.57 -33.58 24.59
C TRP A 1032 -6.03 -34.71 23.71
N ILE A 1033 -4.77 -34.61 23.22
CA ILE A 1033 -4.12 -35.69 22.47
C ILE A 1033 -4.06 -36.95 23.34
N THR A 1034 -3.70 -36.80 24.62
CA THR A 1034 -3.61 -37.92 25.57
C THR A 1034 -4.96 -38.59 25.82
N SER A 1035 -6.02 -37.81 26.03
CA SER A 1035 -7.35 -38.35 26.34
C SER A 1035 -8.09 -38.93 25.14
N THR A 1036 -7.82 -38.43 23.93
CA THR A 1036 -8.57 -38.79 22.72
C THR A 1036 -7.85 -39.83 21.87
N GLN A 1037 -6.54 -39.66 21.63
CA GLN A 1037 -5.80 -40.49 20.68
C GLN A 1037 -5.16 -41.72 21.34
N LEU A 1038 -4.65 -41.57 22.56
CA LEU A 1038 -3.89 -42.64 23.21
C LEU A 1038 -4.80 -43.72 23.84
N ASN A 1039 -6.08 -43.42 24.08
CA ASN A 1039 -7.00 -44.32 24.80
C ASN A 1039 -8.22 -44.80 23.98
N LYS A 1040 -8.44 -44.34 22.73
CA LYS A 1040 -9.69 -44.59 21.98
C LYS A 1040 -9.57 -44.82 20.45
N GLY A 1041 -8.38 -44.79 19.85
CA GLY A 1041 -8.21 -44.77 18.38
C GLY A 1041 -8.65 -46.04 17.64
N GLN A 1042 -9.93 -46.12 17.25
CA GLN A 1042 -10.46 -47.09 16.28
C GLN A 1042 -10.90 -46.34 15.01
N SER A 1043 -10.37 -46.74 13.85
CA SER A 1043 -10.83 -46.30 12.54
C SER A 1043 -11.57 -47.45 11.86
N VAL A 1044 -12.68 -47.11 11.20
CA VAL A 1044 -13.51 -48.07 10.48
C VAL A 1044 -13.63 -47.60 9.03
N GLU A 1045 -13.19 -48.44 8.11
CA GLU A 1045 -13.34 -48.26 6.67
C GLU A 1045 -14.51 -49.14 6.22
N MET A 1046 -15.46 -48.58 5.47
CA MET A 1046 -16.61 -49.31 4.97
C MET A 1046 -16.85 -49.02 3.49
N GLU A 1047 -17.20 -50.06 2.76
CA GLU A 1047 -17.93 -49.93 1.49
C GLU A 1047 -19.41 -50.16 1.81
N VAL A 1048 -20.25 -49.21 1.41
CA VAL A 1048 -21.68 -49.21 1.74
C VAL A 1048 -22.49 -49.19 0.45
N PHE A 1049 -23.77 -49.56 0.57
CA PHE A 1049 -24.70 -49.41 -0.54
C PHE A 1049 -24.72 -47.95 -1.04
N GLY A 1050 -24.67 -47.76 -2.36
CA GLY A 1050 -24.43 -46.48 -3.02
C GLY A 1050 -25.32 -45.36 -2.51
N ASN A 1051 -24.79 -44.55 -1.60
CA ASN A 1051 -25.51 -43.48 -0.91
C ASN A 1051 -24.83 -42.13 -1.19
N PRO A 1052 -25.45 -41.27 -2.02
CA PRO A 1052 -24.91 -39.97 -2.39
C PRO A 1052 -25.19 -38.87 -1.36
N LEU A 1053 -25.80 -39.21 -0.21
CA LEU A 1053 -26.19 -38.27 0.84
C LEU A 1053 -25.13 -38.10 1.94
N ILE A 1054 -24.12 -38.98 1.98
CA ILE A 1054 -23.10 -38.99 3.02
C ILE A 1054 -22.03 -37.94 2.72
N THR A 1055 -21.69 -37.14 3.72
CA THR A 1055 -20.66 -36.10 3.62
C THR A 1055 -19.64 -36.21 4.77
N PRO A 1056 -18.37 -35.82 4.55
CA PRO A 1056 -17.42 -35.72 5.66
C PRO A 1056 -17.93 -34.76 6.74
N GLY A 1057 -17.74 -35.14 8.00
CA GLY A 1057 -18.25 -34.45 9.17
C GLY A 1057 -19.61 -34.95 9.70
N ASP A 1058 -20.34 -35.77 8.94
CA ASP A 1058 -21.61 -36.38 9.40
C ASP A 1058 -21.37 -37.38 10.54
N ILE A 1059 -22.31 -37.47 11.47
CA ILE A 1059 -22.26 -38.42 12.59
C ILE A 1059 -23.06 -39.66 12.21
N ILE A 1060 -22.44 -40.81 12.27
CA ILE A 1060 -23.05 -42.10 11.93
C ILE A 1060 -22.96 -43.05 13.11
N GLY A 1061 -23.77 -44.10 13.07
CA GLY A 1061 -23.68 -45.22 13.98
C GLY A 1061 -23.58 -46.51 13.18
N ILE A 1062 -22.87 -47.48 13.76
CA ILE A 1062 -22.58 -48.75 13.11
C ILE A 1062 -23.17 -49.85 13.98
N ASN A 1063 -24.11 -50.61 13.41
CA ASN A 1063 -24.68 -51.81 14.03
C ASN A 1063 -24.09 -53.04 13.34
N TYR A 1064 -23.08 -53.64 13.97
CA TYR A 1064 -22.47 -54.89 13.53
C TYR A 1064 -22.10 -55.73 14.76
N PRO A 1065 -23.08 -56.43 15.37
CA PRO A 1065 -22.87 -57.11 16.65
C PRO A 1065 -21.73 -58.14 16.64
N LEU A 1066 -21.51 -58.84 15.52
CA LEU A 1066 -20.42 -59.83 15.38
C LEU A 1066 -19.00 -59.22 15.42
N GLN A 1067 -18.87 -57.90 15.29
CA GLN A 1067 -17.60 -57.16 15.35
C GLN A 1067 -17.51 -56.28 16.62
N ASP A 1068 -18.39 -56.52 17.59
CA ASP A 1068 -18.58 -55.72 18.81
C ASP A 1068 -18.91 -54.24 18.54
N LEU A 1069 -19.60 -53.96 17.42
CA LEU A 1069 -20.07 -52.63 17.04
C LEU A 1069 -21.59 -52.54 17.27
N SER A 1070 -22.03 -51.59 18.08
CA SER A 1070 -23.45 -51.30 18.31
C SER A 1070 -23.70 -49.80 18.34
N VAL A 1071 -24.84 -49.40 17.77
CA VAL A 1071 -25.37 -48.03 17.80
C VAL A 1071 -25.59 -47.50 19.22
N SER A 1072 -25.77 -48.36 20.22
CA SER A 1072 -25.90 -47.96 21.63
C SER A 1072 -24.57 -47.62 22.30
N ASN A 1073 -23.44 -48.05 21.73
CA ASN A 1073 -22.17 -48.09 22.43
C ASN A 1073 -21.21 -46.99 21.97
N LYS A 1074 -21.20 -46.66 20.67
CA LYS A 1074 -20.29 -45.66 20.08
C LYS A 1074 -20.93 -44.98 18.87
N LYS A 1075 -20.63 -43.69 18.72
CA LYS A 1075 -20.88 -42.92 17.49
C LYS A 1075 -19.57 -42.79 16.71
N TYR A 1076 -19.68 -42.54 15.42
CA TYR A 1076 -18.53 -42.31 14.55
C TYR A 1076 -18.73 -41.04 13.73
N ILE A 1077 -17.67 -40.29 13.51
CA ILE A 1077 -17.62 -39.19 12.56
C ILE A 1077 -17.03 -39.68 11.25
N VAL A 1078 -17.67 -39.32 10.13
CA VAL A 1078 -17.15 -39.59 8.79
C VAL A 1078 -15.99 -38.63 8.50
N THR A 1079 -14.80 -39.15 8.20
CA THR A 1079 -13.60 -38.36 7.88
C THR A 1079 -13.22 -38.37 6.41
N SER A 1080 -13.67 -39.37 5.65
CA SER A 1080 -13.48 -39.43 4.20
C SER A 1080 -14.69 -40.09 3.54
N VAL A 1081 -15.05 -39.59 2.37
CA VAL A 1081 -16.08 -40.13 1.48
C VAL A 1081 -15.53 -40.17 0.07
N ARG A 1082 -15.55 -41.35 -0.55
CA ARG A 1082 -15.34 -41.54 -1.98
C ARG A 1082 -16.65 -41.96 -2.62
N LEU A 1083 -17.15 -41.13 -3.52
CA LEU A 1083 -18.39 -41.33 -4.25
C LEU A 1083 -18.06 -41.49 -5.74
N GLY A 1084 -18.27 -42.70 -6.27
CA GLY A 1084 -18.08 -43.00 -7.68
C GLY A 1084 -19.40 -43.21 -8.40
N PHE A 1085 -19.45 -42.87 -9.68
CA PHE A 1085 -20.52 -43.26 -10.59
C PHE A 1085 -19.93 -43.86 -11.86
N SER A 1086 -20.38 -45.06 -12.23
CA SER A 1086 -20.07 -45.71 -13.52
C SER A 1086 -21.31 -46.42 -14.09
N GLN A 1087 -21.57 -47.66 -13.68
CA GLN A 1087 -22.84 -48.38 -13.97
C GLN A 1087 -23.87 -48.26 -12.83
N GLY A 1088 -23.53 -47.49 -11.81
CA GLY A 1088 -24.28 -47.26 -10.58
C GLY A 1088 -23.44 -46.43 -9.62
N VAL A 1089 -24.02 -46.11 -8.46
CA VAL A 1089 -23.34 -45.33 -7.41
C VAL A 1089 -22.54 -46.28 -6.51
N ASN A 1090 -21.26 -46.00 -6.29
CA ASN A 1090 -20.45 -46.63 -5.25
C ASN A 1090 -20.08 -45.59 -4.17
N THR A 1091 -20.19 -45.98 -2.90
CA THR A 1091 -19.83 -45.13 -1.77
C THR A 1091 -18.90 -45.89 -0.83
N SER A 1092 -17.69 -45.36 -0.66
CA SER A 1092 -16.75 -45.80 0.37
C SER A 1092 -16.56 -44.68 1.40
N ILE A 1093 -16.56 -45.05 2.68
CA ILE A 1093 -16.42 -44.10 3.79
C ILE A 1093 -15.36 -44.56 4.79
N VAL A 1094 -14.64 -43.60 5.34
CA VAL A 1094 -13.74 -43.80 6.48
C VAL A 1094 -14.29 -43.02 7.65
N CYS A 1095 -14.35 -43.66 8.81
CA CYS A 1095 -14.97 -43.12 10.00
C CYS A 1095 -14.04 -43.26 11.22
N ARG A 1096 -14.15 -42.33 12.17
CA ARG A 1096 -13.44 -42.35 13.46
C ARG A 1096 -14.44 -42.32 14.61
N ALA A 1097 -14.16 -43.06 15.69
CA ALA A 1097 -14.99 -43.02 16.89
C ALA A 1097 -14.94 -41.62 17.54
N ILE A 1098 -16.07 -41.15 18.07
CA ILE A 1098 -16.18 -39.91 18.86
C ILE A 1098 -16.39 -40.21 20.35
#